data_AF-A0A535KUP2-F1
#
_entry.id   AF-A0A535KUP2-F1
#
_cell.length_a   1.000
_cell.length_b   1.000
_cell.length_c   1.000
_cell.angle_alpha   90.00
_cell.angle_beta   90.00
_cell.angle_gamma   90.00
#
_symmetry.space_group_name_H-M   'P 1'
#
loop_
_entity.id
_entity.type
_entity.pdbx_description
1 polymer ?
#
loop_
_entity_poly.entity_id
_entity_poly.type
_entity_poly.pdbx_seq_one_letter_code
_entity_poly.pdbx_strand_id
1 'polypeptide(L)'
;AALSKVAVIGAGYVGLTTAACLADLGNDVTVVDIDREKIAQLQKGHVPFYEPGLTELVQRNAEGRRLRFTTSYRDAVPGAEYAIIAVSTPEGEGGEADLSYVEAAAGSIADCMDGPLVVVNKSTVPPLTGDMVSRVLRQRNSKHEAHVVSNPEFLREGSAIQDFMHPDRVVVGSHDRAAAEKVAKLYEPLEAPILITPNIYTAEMVKYASNAFLAARISFINEIARICERVDADAKLVAEGMGMDKRIGPSYLDAGIGYGGSCLVGEETVLIRRGGQVGLRPLDQVYTFLAQGQRLEVLAWRQETGRAEYLPISAATMRPFEGEALEVRTKMGRRLLCTPDHPFTTRDGLKFAHELTTDDWLPLVIGSPSNPPAVGAFELLNGLGAADLERAAVIARPAASVIDSVRARQLQAALSVTRSHDAIRSGALRLDELDELGLEIEGATFKTTKNGTEVPLRLGADAAFWRIVGLYLAEGHVARDGRRQRIQWSFAPTGEEDLVEEVRTFWTSRGVKADVWHRPTTTSVTVSSRVLAGFWLGVLKLGRNCNDAALPDQIWPETIENKRALLSGYWRGDGSWSYINGGPSVIFECGTTSPRLADGFLRLLSELGIVASMRVGRSTKSTRDTYFLRCSGADQVEQLLEFAPESARGRIVASIARQRKRIAPTGYRFAGANTAWVRVAAV
;
A
#
# COMPACT_ATOMS: atom_id res chain seq x y z
N ALA A 1 -39.48 31.65 -10.21
CA ALA A 1 -39.68 30.49 -11.09
C ALA A 1 -40.82 29.64 -10.53
N ALA A 2 -41.56 28.91 -11.38
CA ALA A 2 -42.47 27.88 -10.87
C ALA A 2 -41.65 26.81 -10.14
N LEU A 3 -42.14 26.34 -8.99
CA LEU A 3 -41.43 25.42 -8.11
C LEU A 3 -41.45 24.02 -8.76
N SER A 4 -40.36 23.62 -9.44
CA SER A 4 -40.32 22.30 -10.08
C SER A 4 -40.12 21.21 -9.04
N LYS A 5 -40.78 20.07 -9.21
CA LYS A 5 -40.54 18.87 -8.39
C LYS A 5 -39.48 17.98 -9.03
N VAL A 6 -38.38 17.75 -8.32
CA VAL A 6 -37.20 17.03 -8.82
C VAL A 6 -36.88 15.86 -7.89
N ALA A 7 -36.90 14.65 -8.43
CA ALA A 7 -36.30 13.48 -7.78
C ALA A 7 -34.84 13.36 -8.22
N VAL A 8 -33.90 13.27 -7.29
CA VAL A 8 -32.47 13.01 -7.61
C VAL A 8 -32.11 11.63 -7.09
N ILE A 9 -31.67 10.75 -7.98
CA ILE A 9 -31.37 9.37 -7.69
C ILE A 9 -29.86 9.21 -7.57
N GLY A 10 -29.40 8.86 -6.37
CA GLY A 10 -28.00 8.81 -5.97
C GLY A 10 -27.64 9.99 -5.06
N ALA A 11 -27.16 9.70 -3.85
CA ALA A 11 -26.64 10.69 -2.91
C ALA A 11 -25.10 10.66 -2.84
N GLY A 12 -24.46 10.28 -3.95
CA GLY A 12 -23.02 10.43 -4.15
C GLY A 12 -22.62 11.88 -4.42
N TYR A 13 -21.35 12.11 -4.74
CA TYR A 13 -20.76 13.45 -4.92
C TYR A 13 -21.56 14.33 -5.89
N VAL A 14 -21.81 13.83 -7.11
CA VAL A 14 -22.54 14.54 -8.16
C VAL A 14 -24.01 14.75 -7.76
N GLY A 15 -24.68 13.69 -7.30
CA GLY A 15 -26.11 13.71 -7.02
C GLY A 15 -26.47 14.62 -5.86
N LEU A 16 -25.77 14.50 -4.72
CA LEU A 16 -26.03 15.33 -3.55
C LEU A 16 -25.71 16.81 -3.82
N THR A 17 -24.60 17.10 -4.50
CA THR A 17 -24.24 18.49 -4.85
C THR A 17 -25.26 19.11 -5.80
N THR A 18 -25.65 18.38 -6.84
CA THR A 18 -26.68 18.82 -7.80
C THR A 18 -28.02 19.05 -7.08
N ALA A 19 -28.42 18.14 -6.20
CA ALA A 19 -29.67 18.25 -5.46
C ALA A 19 -29.70 19.48 -4.53
N ALA A 20 -28.62 19.69 -3.78
CA ALA A 20 -28.50 20.82 -2.87
C ALA A 20 -28.55 22.16 -3.63
N CYS A 21 -27.84 22.26 -4.77
CA CYS A 21 -27.85 23.48 -5.57
C CYS A 21 -29.19 23.72 -6.27
N LEU A 22 -29.83 22.69 -6.84
CA LEU A 22 -31.17 22.83 -7.43
C LEU A 22 -32.23 23.24 -6.40
N ALA A 23 -32.15 22.72 -5.17
CA ALA A 23 -33.03 23.14 -4.08
C ALA A 23 -32.79 24.61 -3.70
N ASP A 24 -31.55 25.07 -3.78
CA ASP A 24 -31.17 26.46 -3.52
C ASP A 24 -31.65 27.43 -4.60
N LEU A 25 -31.73 26.98 -5.85
CA LEU A 25 -32.41 27.69 -6.94
C LEU A 25 -33.94 27.74 -6.78
N GLY A 26 -34.47 27.12 -5.72
CA GLY A 26 -35.88 27.23 -5.32
C GLY A 26 -36.76 26.04 -5.71
N ASN A 27 -36.19 24.95 -6.22
CA ASN A 27 -36.95 23.74 -6.58
C ASN A 27 -37.30 22.89 -5.34
N ASP A 28 -38.32 22.04 -5.45
CA ASP A 28 -38.63 21.01 -4.45
C ASP A 28 -37.91 19.71 -4.84
N VAL A 29 -36.82 19.40 -4.12
CA VAL A 29 -35.92 18.31 -4.43
C VAL A 29 -36.01 17.19 -3.39
N THR A 30 -36.18 15.96 -3.86
CA THR A 30 -36.10 14.77 -3.02
C THR A 30 -34.99 13.85 -3.53
N VAL A 31 -33.98 13.63 -2.69
CA VAL A 31 -32.86 12.74 -2.96
C VAL A 31 -33.20 11.33 -2.51
N VAL A 32 -32.96 10.37 -3.40
CA VAL A 32 -33.14 8.94 -3.15
C VAL A 32 -31.80 8.25 -3.21
N ASP A 33 -31.46 7.45 -2.18
CA ASP A 33 -30.33 6.54 -2.22
C ASP A 33 -30.72 5.21 -1.56
N ILE A 34 -30.22 4.10 -2.10
CA ILE A 34 -30.49 2.76 -1.58
C ILE A 34 -29.78 2.51 -0.24
N ASP A 35 -28.70 3.26 0.02
CA ASP A 35 -27.95 3.23 1.27
C ASP A 35 -28.73 3.92 2.39
N ARG A 36 -29.32 3.09 3.25
CA ARG A 36 -30.11 3.53 4.41
C ARG A 36 -29.28 4.32 5.42
N GLU A 37 -28.02 3.97 5.60
CA GLU A 37 -27.16 4.64 6.57
C GLU A 37 -26.82 6.05 6.07
N LYS A 38 -26.44 6.18 4.80
CA LYS A 38 -26.18 7.46 4.14
C LYS A 38 -27.39 8.39 4.22
N ILE A 39 -28.59 7.90 3.90
CA ILE A 39 -29.82 8.70 4.02
C ILE A 39 -30.09 9.10 5.46
N ALA A 40 -29.92 8.20 6.43
CA ALA A 40 -30.11 8.52 7.85
C ALA A 40 -29.13 9.59 8.36
N GLN A 41 -27.90 9.64 7.81
CA GLN A 41 -26.93 10.69 8.10
C GLN A 41 -27.36 12.03 7.48
N LEU A 42 -27.76 12.03 6.21
CA LEU A 42 -28.22 13.22 5.49
C LEU A 42 -29.47 13.85 6.12
N GLN A 43 -30.41 13.03 6.59
CA GLN A 43 -31.58 13.50 7.34
C GLN A 43 -31.22 14.20 8.65
N LYS A 44 -30.03 13.93 9.21
CA LYS A 44 -29.48 14.62 10.39
C LYS A 44 -28.59 15.81 10.02
N GLY A 45 -28.50 16.16 8.73
CA GLY A 45 -27.64 17.24 8.24
C GLY A 45 -26.15 16.89 8.18
N HIS A 46 -25.80 15.59 8.25
CA HIS A 46 -24.42 15.13 8.09
C HIS A 46 -24.16 14.71 6.64
N VAL A 47 -23.22 15.40 5.98
CA VAL A 47 -22.78 15.10 4.62
C VAL A 47 -21.67 14.04 4.66
N PRO A 48 -21.74 12.97 3.83
CA PRO A 48 -20.82 11.82 3.91
C PRO A 48 -19.42 12.07 3.31
N PHE A 49 -19.19 13.23 2.70
CA PHE A 49 -17.92 13.63 2.12
C PHE A 49 -17.70 15.14 2.33
N TYR A 50 -16.46 15.60 2.17
CA TYR A 50 -16.12 17.01 2.31
C TYR A 50 -16.24 17.73 0.96
N GLU A 51 -17.04 18.79 0.93
CA GLU A 51 -17.12 19.75 -0.16
C GLU A 51 -17.38 21.15 0.45
N PRO A 52 -16.57 22.18 0.16
CA PRO A 52 -16.71 23.49 0.80
C PRO A 52 -18.11 24.10 0.62
N GLY A 53 -18.82 24.32 1.73
CA GLY A 53 -20.15 24.94 1.74
C GLY A 53 -21.33 23.97 1.57
N LEU A 54 -21.08 22.67 1.33
CA LEU A 54 -22.15 21.73 0.98
C LEU A 54 -23.03 21.40 2.20
N THR A 55 -22.42 21.26 3.37
CA THR A 55 -23.14 20.98 4.62
C THR A 55 -24.13 22.09 4.94
N GLU A 56 -23.70 23.35 4.82
CA GLU A 56 -24.54 24.53 5.07
C GLU A 56 -25.67 24.63 4.04
N LEU A 57 -25.37 24.34 2.77
CA LEU A 57 -26.34 24.35 1.69
C LEU A 57 -27.43 23.29 1.87
N VAL A 58 -27.02 22.08 2.25
CA VAL A 58 -27.91 20.95 2.56
C VAL A 58 -28.80 21.28 3.75
N GLN A 59 -28.22 21.77 4.85
CA GLN A 59 -28.97 22.11 6.06
C GLN A 59 -30.00 23.22 5.80
N ARG A 60 -29.59 24.32 5.17
CA ARG A 60 -30.47 25.44 4.82
C ARG A 60 -31.67 25.01 3.99
N ASN A 61 -31.46 24.17 2.97
CA ASN A 61 -32.54 23.74 2.08
C ASN A 61 -33.41 22.63 2.70
N ALA A 62 -32.87 21.81 3.60
CA ALA A 62 -33.65 20.88 4.40
C ALA A 62 -34.58 21.61 5.38
N GLU A 63 -34.07 22.61 6.11
CA GLU A 63 -34.86 23.47 7.00
C GLU A 63 -35.93 24.25 6.24
N GLY A 64 -35.58 24.76 5.05
CA GLY A 64 -36.50 25.41 4.12
C GLY A 64 -37.52 24.49 3.45
N ARG A 65 -37.50 23.18 3.78
CA ARG A 65 -38.38 22.12 3.22
C ARG A 65 -38.34 22.01 1.69
N ARG A 66 -37.21 22.41 1.09
CA ARG A 66 -36.93 22.30 -0.35
C ARG A 66 -36.03 21.11 -0.68
N LEU A 67 -35.34 20.54 0.30
CA LEU A 67 -34.51 19.35 0.14
C LEU A 67 -34.94 18.26 1.12
N ARG A 68 -35.23 17.06 0.60
CA ARG A 68 -35.62 15.88 1.39
C ARG A 68 -34.77 14.69 1.01
N PHE A 69 -34.65 13.73 1.92
CA PHE A 69 -33.88 12.50 1.73
C PHE A 69 -34.76 11.30 2.07
N THR A 70 -34.79 10.31 1.19
CA THR A 70 -35.53 9.06 1.37
C THR A 70 -34.76 7.88 0.78
N THR A 71 -35.11 6.66 1.18
CA THR A 71 -34.61 5.42 0.56
C THR A 71 -35.63 4.82 -0.41
N SER A 72 -36.77 5.49 -0.62
CA SER A 72 -37.92 4.97 -1.36
C SER A 72 -38.20 5.80 -2.61
N TYR A 73 -38.11 5.16 -3.78
CA TYR A 73 -38.51 5.77 -5.04
C TYR A 73 -40.01 6.15 -5.04
N ARG A 74 -40.85 5.40 -4.33
CA ARG A 74 -42.29 5.67 -4.21
C ARG A 74 -42.59 6.98 -3.49
N ASP A 75 -41.65 7.49 -2.70
CA ASP A 75 -41.84 8.73 -1.96
C ASP A 75 -41.40 9.95 -2.80
N ALA A 76 -40.61 9.74 -3.85
CA ALA A 76 -39.94 10.81 -4.59
C ALA A 76 -40.39 10.93 -6.06
N VAL A 77 -40.66 9.81 -6.74
CA VAL A 77 -40.96 9.79 -8.18
C VAL A 77 -42.41 10.18 -8.50
N PRO A 78 -43.45 9.72 -7.77
CA PRO A 78 -44.83 10.10 -8.06
C PRO A 78 -45.05 11.62 -8.04
N GLY A 79 -45.63 12.16 -9.13
CA GLY A 79 -45.86 13.59 -9.30
C GLY A 79 -44.60 14.46 -9.44
N ALA A 80 -43.41 13.88 -9.64
CA ALA A 80 -42.20 14.62 -10.02
C ALA A 80 -42.26 15.04 -11.49
N GLU A 81 -41.69 16.19 -11.82
CA GLU A 81 -41.52 16.65 -13.20
C GLU A 81 -40.21 16.14 -13.81
N TYR A 82 -39.20 15.99 -12.96
CA TYR A 82 -37.86 15.54 -13.33
C TYR A 82 -37.40 14.41 -12.42
N ALA A 83 -36.76 13.39 -13.00
CA ALA A 83 -35.99 12.38 -12.27
C ALA A 83 -34.54 12.39 -12.78
N ILE A 84 -33.61 12.89 -11.96
CA ILE A 84 -32.20 13.01 -12.29
C ILE A 84 -31.46 11.77 -11.80
N ILE A 85 -30.91 10.99 -12.72
CA ILE A 85 -30.05 9.85 -12.42
C ILE A 85 -28.61 10.37 -12.26
N ALA A 86 -28.10 10.29 -11.03
CA ALA A 86 -26.76 10.70 -10.63
C ALA A 86 -26.08 9.63 -9.76
N VAL A 87 -26.31 8.36 -10.11
CA VAL A 87 -25.67 7.19 -9.51
C VAL A 87 -24.27 7.01 -10.07
N SER A 88 -23.40 6.34 -9.32
CA SER A 88 -22.08 5.97 -9.82
C SER A 88 -22.22 5.06 -11.03
N THR A 89 -21.31 5.25 -11.97
CA THR A 89 -21.12 4.39 -13.16
C THR A 89 -19.69 3.90 -13.09
N PRO A 90 -19.38 3.03 -12.10
CA PRO A 90 -18.03 2.54 -11.95
C PRO A 90 -17.58 1.91 -13.27
N GLU A 91 -16.31 1.96 -13.63
CA GLU A 91 -15.84 1.14 -14.76
C GLU A 91 -16.24 -0.33 -14.50
N GLY A 92 -16.67 -1.02 -15.54
CA GLY A 92 -16.91 -2.45 -15.55
C GLY A 92 -15.59 -3.19 -15.72
N GLU A 93 -15.65 -4.52 -15.75
CA GLU A 93 -14.48 -5.39 -15.84
C GLU A 93 -13.54 -5.08 -17.03
N GLY A 94 -14.07 -4.48 -18.12
CA GLY A 94 -13.35 -4.10 -19.35
C GLY A 94 -12.91 -2.63 -19.47
N GLY A 95 -13.20 -1.77 -18.49
CA GLY A 95 -12.88 -0.33 -18.54
C GLY A 95 -13.96 0.55 -19.21
N GLU A 96 -15.02 -0.04 -19.77
CA GLU A 96 -16.27 0.67 -20.09
C GLU A 96 -17.03 1.05 -18.82
N ALA A 97 -17.90 2.05 -18.85
CA ALA A 97 -18.73 2.37 -17.68
C ALA A 97 -19.79 1.28 -17.43
N ASP A 98 -19.88 0.75 -16.21
CA ASP A 98 -20.98 -0.11 -15.77
C ASP A 98 -22.27 0.72 -15.65
N LEU A 99 -23.23 0.39 -16.52
CA LEU A 99 -24.52 1.05 -16.59
C LEU A 99 -25.59 0.36 -15.74
N SER A 100 -25.27 -0.73 -15.05
CA SER A 100 -26.22 -1.51 -14.25
C SER A 100 -26.98 -0.65 -13.22
N TYR A 101 -26.28 0.27 -12.56
CA TYR A 101 -26.87 1.20 -11.61
C TYR A 101 -27.82 2.20 -12.28
N VAL A 102 -27.45 2.71 -13.46
CA VAL A 102 -28.28 3.62 -14.27
C VAL A 102 -29.53 2.89 -14.76
N GLU A 103 -29.38 1.65 -15.22
CA GLU A 103 -30.48 0.80 -15.67
C GLU A 103 -31.43 0.45 -14.52
N ALA A 104 -30.90 0.07 -13.36
CA ALA A 104 -31.68 -0.24 -12.17
C ALA A 104 -32.43 0.99 -11.63
N ALA A 105 -31.78 2.16 -11.65
CA ALA A 105 -32.42 3.44 -11.32
C ALA A 105 -33.55 3.76 -12.32
N ALA A 106 -33.29 3.66 -13.62
CA ALA A 106 -34.30 3.86 -14.66
C ALA A 106 -35.49 2.90 -14.52
N GLY A 107 -35.23 1.64 -14.18
CA GLY A 107 -36.26 0.65 -13.93
C GLY A 107 -37.11 0.98 -12.70
N SER A 108 -36.47 1.36 -11.59
CA SER A 108 -37.16 1.75 -10.35
C SER A 108 -37.98 3.04 -10.53
N ILE A 109 -37.48 3.99 -11.34
CA ILE A 109 -38.24 5.17 -11.77
C ILE A 109 -39.47 4.73 -12.58
N ALA A 110 -39.29 3.87 -13.59
CA ALA A 110 -40.39 3.39 -14.42
C ALA A 110 -41.49 2.73 -13.58
N ASP A 111 -41.10 1.89 -12.61
CA ASP A 111 -42.02 1.14 -11.74
C ASP A 111 -42.81 2.04 -10.77
N CYS A 112 -42.34 3.27 -10.52
CA CYS A 112 -42.97 4.23 -9.61
C CYS A 112 -43.64 5.42 -10.33
N MET A 113 -43.35 5.65 -11.60
CA MET A 113 -43.91 6.76 -12.38
C MET A 113 -45.43 6.63 -12.57
N ASP A 114 -46.15 7.71 -12.30
CA ASP A 114 -47.63 7.80 -12.32
C ASP A 114 -48.17 8.89 -13.29
N GLY A 115 -47.28 9.54 -14.04
CA GLY A 115 -47.59 10.60 -14.99
C GLY A 115 -46.40 10.90 -15.91
N PRO A 116 -46.51 11.91 -16.81
CA PRO A 116 -45.41 12.28 -17.68
C PRO A 116 -44.16 12.73 -16.91
N LEU A 117 -42.98 12.23 -17.29
CA LEU A 117 -41.74 12.47 -16.56
C LEU A 117 -40.56 12.77 -17.49
N VAL A 118 -39.73 13.75 -17.13
CA VAL A 118 -38.44 13.98 -17.80
C VAL A 118 -37.33 13.30 -17.00
N VAL A 119 -36.70 12.28 -17.58
CA VAL A 119 -35.60 11.53 -16.94
C VAL A 119 -34.28 12.08 -17.43
N VAL A 120 -33.46 12.59 -16.50
CA VAL A 120 -32.21 13.29 -16.80
C VAL A 120 -31.02 12.43 -16.40
N ASN A 121 -30.19 12.04 -17.36
CA ASN A 121 -28.93 11.37 -17.09
C ASN A 121 -27.87 12.42 -16.77
N LYS A 122 -27.47 12.49 -15.50
CA LYS A 122 -26.40 13.37 -14.99
C LYS A 122 -25.07 12.63 -14.80
N SER A 123 -25.14 11.33 -14.50
CA SER A 123 -23.98 10.45 -14.37
C SER A 123 -23.07 10.55 -15.61
N THR A 124 -21.76 10.38 -15.41
CA THR A 124 -20.80 10.34 -16.50
C THR A 124 -20.95 9.02 -17.25
N VAL A 125 -21.74 9.05 -18.32
CA VAL A 125 -22.13 7.86 -19.07
C VAL A 125 -21.63 7.91 -20.51
N PRO A 126 -21.17 6.78 -21.08
CA PRO A 126 -20.73 6.70 -22.47
C PRO A 126 -21.86 7.09 -23.43
N PRO A 127 -21.52 7.58 -24.64
CA PRO A 127 -22.48 7.78 -25.70
C PRO A 127 -23.39 6.56 -25.88
N LEU A 128 -24.67 6.81 -26.13
CA LEU A 128 -25.76 5.82 -26.31
C LEU A 128 -26.47 5.38 -25.01
N THR A 129 -26.03 5.84 -23.83
CA THR A 129 -26.66 5.45 -22.56
C THR A 129 -28.09 5.97 -22.42
N GLY A 130 -28.38 7.19 -22.92
CA GLY A 130 -29.76 7.70 -22.91
C GLY A 130 -30.77 6.86 -23.71
N ASP A 131 -30.34 6.12 -24.74
CA ASP A 131 -31.23 5.20 -25.46
C ASP A 131 -31.56 3.95 -24.65
N MET A 132 -30.60 3.45 -23.89
CA MET A 132 -30.81 2.34 -22.97
C MET A 132 -31.85 2.75 -21.92
N VAL A 133 -31.68 3.91 -21.28
CA VAL A 133 -32.64 4.44 -20.30
C VAL A 133 -34.03 4.60 -20.94
N SER A 134 -34.09 5.14 -22.15
CA SER A 134 -35.34 5.28 -22.91
C SER A 134 -36.02 3.93 -23.15
N ARG A 135 -35.25 2.88 -23.44
CA ARG A 135 -35.74 1.52 -23.67
C ARG A 135 -36.31 0.92 -22.39
N VAL A 136 -35.60 1.02 -21.27
CA VAL A 136 -36.02 0.48 -19.97
C VAL A 136 -37.31 1.14 -19.48
N LEU A 137 -37.38 2.47 -19.56
CA LEU A 137 -38.58 3.23 -19.19
C LEU A 137 -39.80 2.75 -19.98
N ARG A 138 -39.67 2.66 -21.33
CA ARG A 138 -40.77 2.20 -22.20
C ARG A 138 -41.17 0.75 -21.96
N GLN A 139 -40.21 -0.14 -21.67
CA GLN A 139 -40.48 -1.56 -21.44
C GLN A 139 -41.21 -1.82 -20.12
N ARG A 140 -40.84 -1.11 -19.05
CA ARG A 140 -41.42 -1.32 -17.72
C ARG A 140 -42.68 -0.49 -17.48
N ASN A 141 -42.80 0.68 -18.10
CA ASN A 141 -43.98 1.53 -17.97
C ASN A 141 -44.39 2.12 -19.33
N SER A 142 -45.31 1.42 -19.99
CA SER A 142 -45.93 1.86 -21.24
C SER A 142 -47.16 2.75 -21.05
N LYS A 143 -47.56 3.02 -19.79
CA LYS A 143 -48.79 3.78 -19.48
C LYS A 143 -48.56 5.28 -19.49
N HIS A 144 -47.37 5.73 -19.13
CA HIS A 144 -47.02 7.14 -19.05
C HIS A 144 -45.82 7.46 -19.93
N GLU A 145 -45.78 8.69 -20.44
CA GLU A 145 -44.73 9.14 -21.35
C GLU A 145 -43.48 9.59 -20.57
N ALA A 146 -42.32 9.06 -20.95
CA ALA A 146 -41.04 9.44 -20.36
C ALA A 146 -40.09 9.95 -21.44
N HIS A 147 -39.52 11.13 -21.23
CA HIS A 147 -38.55 11.75 -22.14
C HIS A 147 -37.17 11.75 -21.50
N VAL A 148 -36.17 11.21 -22.21
CA VAL A 148 -34.81 11.11 -21.68
C VAL A 148 -33.95 12.28 -22.16
N VAL A 149 -33.21 12.87 -21.24
CA VAL A 149 -32.31 14.00 -21.49
C VAL A 149 -30.93 13.67 -20.92
N SER A 150 -29.86 13.86 -21.69
CA SER A 150 -28.50 13.88 -21.17
C SER A 150 -28.15 15.28 -20.69
N ASN A 151 -27.65 15.40 -19.47
CA ASN A 151 -27.15 16.64 -18.90
C ASN A 151 -25.87 16.36 -18.11
N PRO A 152 -24.72 16.21 -18.77
CA PRO A 152 -23.48 15.85 -18.09
C PRO A 152 -23.10 16.84 -16.99
N GLU A 153 -22.33 16.37 -16.01
CA GLU A 153 -21.72 17.21 -14.98
C GLU A 153 -20.32 17.72 -15.42
N PHE A 154 -19.89 18.88 -14.94
CA PHE A 154 -18.54 19.43 -15.16
C PHE A 154 -17.96 19.97 -13.86
N LEU A 155 -18.16 19.23 -12.78
CA LEU A 155 -17.80 19.61 -11.42
C LEU A 155 -16.38 19.11 -11.12
N ARG A 156 -15.63 19.86 -10.31
CA ARG A 156 -14.37 19.39 -9.74
C ARG A 156 -14.54 19.11 -8.25
N GLU A 157 -13.89 18.04 -7.78
CA GLU A 157 -13.84 17.76 -6.35
C GLU A 157 -13.14 18.90 -5.59
N GLY A 158 -13.78 19.40 -4.52
CA GLY A 158 -13.30 20.53 -3.73
C GLY A 158 -13.77 21.91 -4.22
N SER A 159 -14.48 22.00 -5.35
CA SER A 159 -15.08 23.25 -5.87
C SER A 159 -16.41 23.04 -6.60
N ALA A 160 -17.10 21.92 -6.39
CA ALA A 160 -18.29 21.55 -7.12
C ALA A 160 -19.48 22.49 -6.89
N ILE A 161 -19.66 23.07 -5.71
CA ILE A 161 -20.73 24.06 -5.52
C ILE A 161 -20.45 25.29 -6.39
N GLN A 162 -19.20 25.76 -6.39
CA GLN A 162 -18.78 26.89 -7.21
C GLN A 162 -18.95 26.60 -8.70
N ASP A 163 -18.50 25.42 -9.14
CA ASP A 163 -18.60 24.98 -10.53
C ASP A 163 -20.08 24.78 -10.96
N PHE A 164 -20.97 24.40 -10.04
CA PHE A 164 -22.41 24.32 -10.32
C PHE A 164 -23.08 25.70 -10.38
N MET A 165 -22.79 26.57 -9.42
CA MET A 165 -23.45 27.89 -9.30
C MET A 165 -22.91 28.92 -10.30
N HIS A 166 -21.69 28.71 -10.81
CA HIS A 166 -21.05 29.53 -11.82
C HIS A 166 -20.44 28.68 -12.94
N PRO A 167 -21.27 27.91 -13.68
CA PRO A 167 -20.74 26.98 -14.66
C PRO A 167 -20.28 27.75 -15.91
N ASP A 168 -19.15 27.33 -16.51
CA ASP A 168 -18.72 27.86 -17.81
C ASP A 168 -19.78 27.66 -18.89
N ARG A 169 -20.54 26.56 -18.78
CA ARG A 169 -21.63 26.16 -19.66
C ARG A 169 -22.48 25.07 -19.04
N VAL A 170 -23.75 25.00 -19.44
CA VAL A 170 -24.62 23.85 -19.20
C VAL A 170 -24.88 23.16 -20.54
N VAL A 171 -24.70 21.84 -20.60
CA VAL A 171 -24.95 21.04 -21.81
C VAL A 171 -26.20 20.19 -21.59
N VAL A 172 -27.14 20.24 -22.53
CA VAL A 172 -28.39 19.50 -22.47
C VAL A 172 -28.66 18.86 -23.83
N GLY A 173 -28.95 17.57 -23.89
CA GLY A 173 -29.20 16.86 -25.14
C GLY A 173 -30.35 15.89 -25.05
N SER A 174 -31.26 15.90 -26.01
CA SER A 174 -32.35 14.94 -26.11
C SER A 174 -32.79 14.77 -27.55
N HIS A 175 -33.39 13.62 -27.86
CA HIS A 175 -34.13 13.42 -29.11
C HIS A 175 -35.45 14.20 -29.13
N ASP A 176 -35.93 14.64 -27.96
CA ASP A 176 -37.06 15.55 -27.81
C ASP A 176 -36.56 16.95 -27.40
N ARG A 177 -36.67 17.89 -28.33
CA ARG A 177 -36.26 19.28 -28.11
C ARG A 177 -37.01 19.93 -26.95
N ALA A 178 -38.32 19.66 -26.79
CA ALA A 178 -39.12 20.26 -25.73
C ALA A 178 -38.70 19.75 -24.34
N ALA A 179 -38.32 18.47 -24.23
CA ALA A 179 -37.75 17.91 -23.01
C ALA A 179 -36.39 18.54 -22.66
N ALA A 180 -35.52 18.74 -23.65
CA ALA A 180 -34.24 19.42 -23.44
C ALA A 180 -34.43 20.88 -23.01
N GLU A 181 -35.39 21.60 -23.59
CA GLU A 181 -35.73 22.98 -23.21
C GLU A 181 -36.34 23.07 -21.80
N LYS A 182 -37.12 22.06 -21.38
CA LYS A 182 -37.58 21.95 -19.99
C LYS A 182 -36.41 21.80 -19.01
N VAL A 183 -35.46 20.91 -19.29
CA VAL A 183 -34.26 20.75 -18.43
C VAL A 183 -33.40 22.01 -18.43
N ALA A 184 -33.26 22.69 -19.58
CA ALA A 184 -32.55 23.97 -19.66
C ALA A 184 -33.13 25.03 -18.71
N LYS A 185 -34.46 25.09 -18.57
CA LYS A 185 -35.14 26.02 -17.65
C LYS A 185 -34.78 25.83 -16.17
N LEU A 186 -34.35 24.64 -15.76
CA LEU A 186 -33.85 24.41 -14.39
C LEU A 186 -32.58 25.23 -14.11
N TYR A 187 -31.81 25.55 -15.14
CA TYR A 187 -30.53 26.24 -15.06
C TYR A 187 -30.58 27.71 -15.51
N GLU A 188 -31.70 28.19 -16.05
CA GLU A 188 -31.88 29.60 -16.46
C GLU A 188 -31.48 30.62 -15.38
N PRO A 189 -31.77 30.42 -14.07
CA PRO A 189 -31.37 31.36 -13.02
C PRO A 189 -29.85 31.54 -12.87
N LEU A 190 -29.04 30.65 -13.42
CA LEU A 190 -27.57 30.74 -13.36
C LEU A 190 -26.99 31.70 -14.40
N GLU A 191 -27.79 32.13 -15.38
CA GLU A 191 -27.38 33.00 -16.49
C GLU A 191 -26.16 32.50 -17.29
N ALA A 192 -25.86 31.20 -17.18
CA ALA A 192 -24.75 30.57 -17.88
C ALA A 192 -25.12 30.20 -19.33
N PRO A 193 -24.15 30.12 -20.26
CA PRO A 193 -24.40 29.62 -21.61
C PRO A 193 -24.99 28.20 -21.58
N ILE A 194 -26.14 28.00 -22.23
CA ILE A 194 -26.79 26.68 -22.35
C ILE A 194 -26.67 26.17 -23.78
N LEU A 195 -25.95 25.06 -23.96
CA LEU A 195 -25.84 24.35 -25.23
C LEU A 195 -26.90 23.24 -25.29
N ILE A 196 -27.97 23.46 -26.07
CA ILE A 196 -28.99 22.44 -26.34
C ILE A 196 -28.66 21.69 -27.62
N THR A 197 -28.24 20.43 -27.50
CA THR A 197 -27.85 19.56 -28.62
C THR A 197 -29.07 18.86 -29.22
N PRO A 198 -29.04 18.48 -30.52
CA PRO A 198 -30.19 17.89 -31.21
C PRO A 198 -30.46 16.42 -30.83
N ASN A 199 -29.55 15.79 -30.09
CA ASN A 199 -29.68 14.41 -29.61
C ASN A 199 -28.88 14.22 -28.33
N ILE A 200 -29.13 13.10 -27.66
CA ILE A 200 -28.50 12.69 -26.39
C ILE A 200 -26.99 12.51 -26.57
N TYR A 201 -26.56 11.79 -27.60
CA TYR A 201 -25.16 11.36 -27.73
C TYR A 201 -24.20 12.51 -28.01
N THR A 202 -24.68 13.59 -28.65
CA THR A 202 -23.87 14.80 -28.82
C THR A 202 -23.55 15.42 -27.45
N ALA A 203 -24.52 15.49 -26.54
CA ALA A 203 -24.27 15.99 -25.18
C ALA A 203 -23.34 15.06 -24.39
N GLU A 204 -23.55 13.74 -24.47
CA GLU A 204 -22.65 12.74 -23.85
C GLU A 204 -21.21 12.89 -24.37
N MET A 205 -21.03 13.05 -25.69
CA MET A 205 -19.73 13.21 -26.33
C MET A 205 -19.01 14.50 -25.90
N VAL A 206 -19.73 15.60 -25.65
CA VAL A 206 -19.12 16.86 -25.16
C VAL A 206 -18.38 16.63 -23.85
N LYS A 207 -18.92 15.80 -22.93
CA LYS A 207 -18.25 15.47 -21.66
C LYS A 207 -16.97 14.66 -21.89
N TYR A 208 -17.05 13.59 -22.68
CA TYR A 208 -15.89 12.76 -23.00
C TYR A 208 -14.77 13.55 -23.67
N ALA A 209 -15.11 14.32 -24.71
CA ALA A 209 -14.15 15.13 -25.44
C ALA A 209 -13.50 16.20 -24.54
N SER A 210 -14.29 16.82 -23.65
CA SER A 210 -13.76 17.81 -22.69
C SER A 210 -12.74 17.18 -21.74
N ASN A 211 -13.10 16.07 -21.08
CA ASN A 211 -12.20 15.40 -20.14
C ASN A 211 -10.93 14.87 -20.82
N ALA A 212 -11.06 14.28 -22.01
CA ALA A 212 -9.92 13.81 -22.79
C ALA A 212 -8.96 14.95 -23.17
N PHE A 213 -9.50 16.11 -23.56
CA PHE A 213 -8.68 17.27 -23.90
C PHE A 213 -7.94 17.84 -22.68
N LEU A 214 -8.61 17.92 -21.53
CA LEU A 214 -7.97 18.36 -20.27
C LEU A 214 -6.80 17.43 -19.89
N ALA A 215 -6.98 16.12 -19.99
CA ALA A 215 -5.93 15.14 -19.73
C ALA A 215 -4.77 15.24 -20.73
N ALA A 216 -5.07 15.50 -22.01
CA ALA A 216 -4.06 15.70 -23.04
C ALA A 216 -3.20 16.95 -22.77
N ARG A 217 -3.79 18.04 -22.28
CA ARG A 217 -3.03 19.26 -21.90
C ARG A 217 -2.03 19.02 -20.78
N ILE A 218 -2.46 18.34 -19.72
CA ILE A 218 -1.57 17.96 -18.60
C ILE A 218 -0.43 17.06 -19.11
N SER A 219 -0.76 16.06 -19.92
CA SER A 219 0.23 15.14 -20.50
C SER A 219 1.24 15.89 -21.37
N PHE A 220 0.75 16.79 -22.22
CA PHE A 220 1.58 17.61 -23.11
C PHE A 220 2.54 18.49 -22.31
N ILE A 221 2.03 19.21 -21.30
CA ILE A 221 2.89 20.13 -20.54
C ILE A 221 3.93 19.40 -19.68
N ASN A 222 3.62 18.20 -19.19
CA ASN A 222 4.59 17.34 -18.52
C ASN A 222 5.71 16.88 -19.47
N GLU A 223 5.39 16.63 -20.75
CA GLU A 223 6.39 16.32 -21.76
C GLU A 223 7.28 17.53 -22.09
N ILE A 224 6.69 18.71 -22.23
CA ILE A 224 7.43 19.97 -22.39
C ILE A 224 8.34 20.22 -21.18
N ALA A 225 7.89 19.98 -19.95
CA ALA A 225 8.71 20.14 -18.75
C ALA A 225 9.96 19.26 -18.78
N ARG A 226 9.85 18.00 -19.23
CA ARG A 226 11.01 17.10 -19.41
C ARG A 226 11.99 17.59 -20.48
N ILE A 227 11.50 18.28 -21.51
CA ILE A 227 12.37 18.92 -22.51
C ILE A 227 13.09 20.11 -21.88
N CYS A 228 12.37 20.93 -21.10
CA CYS A 228 12.92 22.09 -20.41
C CYS A 228 14.08 21.71 -19.47
N GLU A 229 13.97 20.61 -18.72
CA GLU A 229 15.03 20.08 -17.86
C GLU A 229 16.33 19.76 -18.61
N ARG A 230 16.25 19.31 -19.87
CA ARG A 230 17.44 18.93 -20.66
C ARG A 230 18.18 20.12 -21.24
N VAL A 231 17.51 21.27 -21.36
CA VAL A 231 18.05 22.48 -21.98
C VAL A 231 18.19 23.64 -20.98
N ASP A 232 17.99 23.37 -19.69
CA ASP A 232 18.05 24.34 -18.59
C ASP A 232 17.06 25.51 -18.75
N ALA A 233 15.84 25.21 -19.22
CA ALA A 233 14.72 26.15 -19.31
C ALA A 233 13.74 25.98 -18.14
N ASP A 234 13.07 27.07 -17.73
CA ASP A 234 12.04 27.03 -16.70
C ASP A 234 10.67 26.62 -17.28
N ALA A 235 10.25 25.40 -16.97
CA ALA A 235 8.98 24.84 -17.44
C ALA A 235 7.74 25.66 -17.03
N LYS A 236 7.77 26.37 -15.90
CA LYS A 236 6.67 27.22 -15.45
C LYS A 236 6.58 28.49 -16.29
N LEU A 237 7.71 29.12 -16.59
CA LEU A 237 7.75 30.28 -17.50
C LEU A 237 7.35 29.89 -18.93
N VAL A 238 7.70 28.68 -19.37
CA VAL A 238 7.25 28.13 -20.66
C VAL A 238 5.73 27.91 -20.66
N ALA A 239 5.17 27.28 -19.62
CA ALA A 239 3.74 27.09 -19.46
C ALA A 239 2.97 28.42 -19.42
N GLU A 240 3.48 29.40 -18.66
CA GLU A 240 2.93 30.75 -18.57
C GLU A 240 2.94 31.43 -19.95
N GLY A 241 4.09 31.42 -20.64
CA GLY A 241 4.24 32.01 -21.97
C GLY A 241 3.33 31.37 -23.03
N MET A 242 3.18 30.04 -23.00
CA MET A 242 2.19 29.34 -23.83
C MET A 242 0.75 29.74 -23.49
N GLY A 243 0.46 29.83 -22.19
CA GLY A 243 -0.87 30.16 -21.67
C GLY A 243 -1.35 31.58 -22.01
N MET A 244 -0.43 32.50 -22.32
CA MET A 244 -0.75 33.85 -22.81
C MET A 244 -1.39 33.84 -24.20
N ASP A 245 -1.15 32.80 -25.01
CA ASP A 245 -1.85 32.64 -26.29
C ASP A 245 -3.30 32.19 -26.02
N LYS A 246 -4.27 33.05 -26.32
CA LYS A 246 -5.70 32.80 -26.09
C LYS A 246 -6.23 31.55 -26.80
N ARG A 247 -5.56 31.05 -27.84
CA ARG A 247 -5.93 29.79 -28.53
C ARG A 247 -5.57 28.55 -27.70
N ILE A 248 -4.60 28.69 -26.78
CA ILE A 248 -4.16 27.66 -25.85
C ILE A 248 -4.83 27.91 -24.49
N GLY A 249 -4.70 29.11 -23.93
CA GLY A 249 -5.18 29.48 -22.60
C GLY A 249 -4.31 28.91 -21.47
N PRO A 250 -4.38 29.47 -20.25
CA PRO A 250 -3.45 29.16 -19.17
C PRO A 250 -3.81 27.90 -18.36
N SER A 251 -5.07 27.47 -18.38
CA SER A 251 -5.55 26.38 -17.52
C SER A 251 -4.99 25.01 -17.92
N TYR A 252 -4.81 24.12 -16.94
CA TYR A 252 -4.32 22.73 -17.15
C TYR A 252 -2.93 22.68 -17.82
N LEU A 253 -2.09 23.69 -17.57
CA LEU A 253 -0.69 23.77 -17.99
C LEU A 253 0.29 23.73 -16.79
N ASP A 254 -0.17 23.33 -15.61
CA ASP A 254 0.73 23.13 -14.48
C ASP A 254 1.46 21.79 -14.63
N ALA A 255 2.74 21.84 -14.99
CA ALA A 255 3.58 20.66 -15.05
C ALA A 255 3.81 20.08 -13.65
N GLY A 256 3.73 18.75 -13.54
CA GLY A 256 3.87 18.04 -12.28
C GLY A 256 4.21 16.57 -12.48
N ILE A 257 4.07 15.78 -11.42
CA ILE A 257 4.44 14.34 -11.40
C ILE A 257 3.48 13.43 -12.19
N GLY A 258 2.46 13.98 -12.84
CA GLY A 258 1.35 13.25 -13.49
C GLY A 258 0.02 13.40 -12.73
N TYR A 259 -1.01 12.66 -13.18
CA TYR A 259 -2.32 12.52 -12.52
C TYR A 259 -2.55 11.04 -12.13
N GLY A 260 -3.30 10.73 -11.07
CA GLY A 260 -3.37 9.35 -10.49
C GLY A 260 -4.69 8.93 -9.82
N GLY A 261 -4.76 7.65 -9.38
CA GLY A 261 -5.92 6.91 -8.78
C GLY A 261 -5.61 5.41 -8.48
N SER A 262 -6.49 4.68 -7.77
CA SER A 262 -6.18 3.50 -6.91
C SER A 262 -6.72 2.12 -7.36
N CYS A 263 -5.88 1.20 -7.88
CA CYS A 263 -6.36 -0.09 -8.44
C CYS A 263 -5.53 -1.36 -8.11
N LEU A 264 -4.29 -1.22 -7.64
CA LEU A 264 -3.59 -2.26 -6.87
C LEU A 264 -3.02 -1.55 -5.66
N VAL A 265 -3.28 -2.09 -4.47
CA VAL A 265 -2.87 -1.40 -3.25
C VAL A 265 -1.35 -1.39 -3.23
N GLY A 266 -0.77 -0.18 -3.17
CA GLY A 266 0.68 -0.01 -3.17
C GLY A 266 1.40 -0.85 -2.11
N GLU A 267 0.68 -1.29 -1.08
CA GLU A 267 1.14 -2.09 0.05
C GLU A 267 1.54 -3.54 -0.31
N GLU A 268 1.02 -4.12 -1.41
CA GLU A 268 1.34 -5.51 -1.80
C GLU A 268 2.82 -5.64 -2.19
N THR A 269 3.50 -6.68 -1.67
CA THR A 269 4.96 -6.80 -1.80
C THR A 269 5.43 -7.84 -2.81
N VAL A 270 6.50 -7.51 -3.55
CA VAL A 270 7.17 -8.39 -4.51
C VAL A 270 8.68 -8.40 -4.29
N LEU A 271 9.32 -9.54 -4.56
CA LEU A 271 10.77 -9.68 -4.44
C LEU A 271 11.42 -9.24 -5.76
N ILE A 272 12.21 -8.18 -5.71
CA ILE A 272 12.91 -7.61 -6.87
C ILE A 272 14.42 -7.75 -6.72
N ARG A 273 15.12 -7.76 -7.85
CA ARG A 273 16.58 -7.64 -7.94
C ARG A 273 16.95 -6.40 -8.74
N ARG A 274 17.76 -5.52 -8.14
CA ARG A 274 18.24 -4.25 -8.72
C ARG A 274 19.74 -4.14 -8.53
N GLY A 275 20.50 -4.02 -9.63
CA GLY A 275 21.96 -3.87 -9.56
C GLY A 275 22.65 -5.00 -8.78
N GLY A 276 22.13 -6.22 -8.88
CA GLY A 276 22.62 -7.38 -8.13
C GLY A 276 22.19 -7.44 -6.66
N GLN A 277 21.38 -6.51 -6.16
CA GLN A 277 20.82 -6.56 -4.81
C GLN A 277 19.37 -7.02 -4.83
N VAL A 278 19.03 -7.99 -3.97
CA VAL A 278 17.67 -8.51 -3.83
C VAL A 278 16.97 -7.81 -2.68
N GLY A 279 15.70 -7.45 -2.83
CA GLY A 279 14.90 -6.83 -1.77
C GLY A 279 13.40 -7.00 -1.96
N LEU A 280 12.67 -7.05 -0.85
CA LEU A 280 11.21 -7.14 -0.83
C LEU A 280 10.64 -5.71 -0.89
N ARG A 281 9.82 -5.41 -1.89
CA ARG A 281 9.33 -4.06 -2.17
C ARG A 281 7.83 -4.02 -2.40
N PRO A 282 7.12 -3.02 -1.85
CA PRO A 282 5.74 -2.79 -2.23
C PRO A 282 5.65 -2.40 -3.72
N LEU A 283 4.54 -2.74 -4.39
CA LEU A 283 4.37 -2.58 -5.83
C LEU A 283 4.50 -1.11 -6.28
N ASP A 284 4.04 -0.15 -5.47
CA ASP A 284 4.15 1.29 -5.76
C ASP A 284 5.62 1.75 -5.94
N GLN A 285 6.54 1.21 -5.14
CA GLN A 285 7.97 1.49 -5.23
C GLN A 285 8.56 0.87 -6.49
N VAL A 286 8.09 -0.32 -6.89
CA VAL A 286 8.51 -0.95 -8.14
C VAL A 286 8.13 -0.08 -9.32
N TYR A 287 6.89 0.42 -9.37
CA TYR A 287 6.47 1.38 -10.39
C TYR A 287 7.31 2.66 -10.37
N THR A 288 7.58 3.20 -9.18
CA THR A 288 8.42 4.41 -9.02
C THR A 288 9.83 4.19 -9.59
N PHE A 289 10.47 3.06 -9.28
CA PHE A 289 11.81 2.74 -9.78
C PHE A 289 11.83 2.60 -11.31
N LEU A 290 10.82 1.93 -11.89
CA LEU A 290 10.71 1.77 -13.33
C LEU A 290 10.45 3.12 -14.04
N ALA A 291 9.62 3.98 -13.46
CA ALA A 291 9.37 5.33 -13.97
C ALA A 291 10.64 6.21 -13.98
N GLN A 292 11.57 5.96 -13.05
CA GLN A 292 12.89 6.60 -13.00
C GLN A 292 13.91 5.97 -13.97
N GLY A 293 13.49 5.03 -14.84
CA GLY A 293 14.35 4.38 -15.82
C GLY A 293 15.29 3.32 -15.24
N GLN A 294 15.04 2.83 -14.01
CA GLN A 294 15.87 1.79 -13.41
C GLN A 294 15.59 0.42 -14.04
N ARG A 295 16.64 -0.35 -14.30
CA ARG A 295 16.51 -1.76 -14.72
C ARG A 295 16.29 -2.64 -13.50
N LEU A 296 15.16 -3.36 -13.48
CA LEU A 296 14.77 -4.27 -12.42
C LEU A 296 14.50 -5.66 -12.96
N GLU A 297 14.73 -6.65 -12.12
CA GLU A 297 14.25 -8.01 -12.32
C GLU A 297 13.25 -8.35 -11.21
N VAL A 298 12.18 -9.07 -11.52
CA VAL A 298 11.21 -9.55 -10.54
C VAL A 298 11.32 -11.06 -10.43
N LEU A 299 11.14 -11.60 -9.23
CA LEU A 299 11.02 -13.03 -9.07
C LEU A 299 9.71 -13.52 -9.72
N ALA A 300 9.84 -14.33 -10.75
CA ALA A 300 8.72 -14.87 -11.51
C ALA A 300 8.77 -16.40 -11.55
N TRP A 301 7.60 -17.00 -11.77
CA TRP A 301 7.45 -18.42 -12.01
C TRP A 301 7.45 -18.70 -13.52
N ARG A 302 8.36 -19.55 -14.00
CA ARG A 302 8.44 -19.94 -15.41
C ARG A 302 7.78 -21.31 -15.63
N GLN A 303 6.62 -21.32 -16.26
CA GLN A 303 5.80 -22.52 -16.45
C GLN A 303 6.53 -23.62 -17.25
N GLU A 304 7.31 -23.26 -18.27
CA GLU A 304 8.00 -24.22 -19.15
C GLU A 304 9.08 -25.03 -18.40
N THR A 305 9.72 -24.40 -17.42
CA THR A 305 10.80 -25.05 -16.64
C THR A 305 10.33 -25.57 -15.29
N GLY A 306 9.16 -25.13 -14.83
CA GLY A 306 8.67 -25.39 -13.48
C GLY A 306 9.64 -24.86 -12.42
N ARG A 307 10.20 -23.66 -12.62
CA ARG A 307 11.17 -23.04 -11.71
C ARG A 307 10.88 -21.56 -11.51
N ALA A 308 11.31 -21.06 -10.36
CA ALA A 308 11.33 -19.63 -10.08
C ALA A 308 12.68 -19.04 -10.47
N GLU A 309 12.63 -17.91 -11.18
CA GLU A 309 13.80 -17.22 -11.70
C GLU A 309 13.58 -15.71 -11.57
N TYR A 310 14.66 -14.95 -11.37
CA TYR A 310 14.60 -13.51 -11.55
C TYR A 310 14.60 -13.21 -13.04
N LEU A 311 13.54 -12.56 -13.51
CA LEU A 311 13.37 -12.19 -14.91
C LEU A 311 13.35 -10.66 -15.04
N PRO A 312 13.97 -10.09 -16.09
CA PRO A 312 13.93 -8.65 -16.32
C PRO A 312 12.50 -8.19 -16.56
N ILE A 313 12.13 -7.09 -15.94
CA ILE A 313 10.84 -6.44 -16.20
C ILE A 313 10.96 -5.74 -17.56
N SER A 314 10.25 -6.28 -18.56
CA SER A 314 10.21 -5.73 -19.92
C SER A 314 9.30 -4.51 -20.03
N ALA A 315 8.22 -4.50 -19.25
CA ALA A 315 7.28 -3.40 -19.13
C ALA A 315 6.56 -3.50 -17.78
N ALA A 316 6.13 -2.35 -17.26
CA ALA A 316 5.16 -2.29 -16.18
C ALA A 316 4.07 -1.30 -16.57
N THR A 317 2.83 -1.73 -16.43
CA THR A 317 1.66 -0.91 -16.71
C THR A 317 0.89 -0.70 -15.41
N MET A 318 0.35 0.49 -15.28
CA MET A 318 -0.59 0.86 -14.23
C MET A 318 -1.73 1.55 -14.94
N ARG A 319 -2.93 1.00 -14.79
CA ARG A 319 -4.15 1.55 -15.39
C ARG A 319 -5.15 1.87 -14.28
N PRO A 320 -5.92 2.95 -14.40
CA PRO A 320 -7.15 3.05 -13.64
C PRO A 320 -8.06 1.87 -14.02
N PHE A 321 -8.74 1.40 -13.00
CA PHE A 321 -9.73 0.34 -12.99
C PHE A 321 -10.74 0.77 -11.92
N GLU A 322 -11.84 1.31 -12.38
CA GLU A 322 -13.05 1.45 -11.59
C GLU A 322 -13.85 0.14 -11.78
N GLY A 323 -14.65 -0.27 -10.79
CA GLY A 323 -15.34 -1.58 -10.82
C GLY A 323 -15.06 -2.45 -9.61
N GLU A 324 -15.72 -3.60 -9.56
CA GLU A 324 -15.53 -4.55 -8.47
C GLU A 324 -14.18 -5.26 -8.61
N ALA A 325 -13.28 -5.01 -7.67
CA ALA A 325 -12.05 -5.79 -7.54
C ALA A 325 -12.37 -7.16 -6.92
N LEU A 326 -11.73 -8.20 -7.44
CA LEU A 326 -11.82 -9.55 -6.90
C LEU A 326 -10.74 -9.78 -5.86
N GLU A 327 -11.10 -10.46 -4.78
CA GLU A 327 -10.14 -10.87 -3.76
C GLU A 327 -9.88 -12.37 -3.83
N VAL A 328 -8.82 -12.74 -4.53
CA VAL A 328 -8.40 -14.13 -4.63
C VAL A 328 -7.80 -14.56 -3.30
N ARG A 329 -8.48 -15.48 -2.61
CA ARG A 329 -8.03 -16.08 -1.35
C ARG A 329 -7.59 -17.51 -1.57
N THR A 330 -6.45 -17.91 -1.00
CA THR A 330 -5.96 -19.30 -1.03
C THR A 330 -6.26 -20.02 0.28
N LYS A 331 -6.27 -21.36 0.27
CA LYS A 331 -6.41 -22.19 1.48
C LYS A 331 -5.26 -22.00 2.47
N MET A 332 -4.12 -21.47 2.01
CA MET A 332 -2.98 -21.10 2.86
C MET A 332 -3.09 -19.66 3.39
N GLY A 333 -4.23 -18.98 3.20
CA GLY A 333 -4.48 -17.64 3.75
C GLY A 333 -3.73 -16.52 3.06
N ARG A 334 -3.17 -16.76 1.87
CA ARG A 334 -2.74 -15.69 0.95
C ARG A 334 -3.97 -15.03 0.36
N ARG A 335 -3.90 -13.71 0.21
CA ARG A 335 -4.94 -12.85 -0.36
C ARG A 335 -4.27 -12.01 -1.42
N LEU A 336 -4.96 -11.75 -2.52
CA LEU A 336 -4.54 -10.82 -3.54
C LEU A 336 -5.79 -10.08 -4.03
N LEU A 337 -5.77 -8.76 -3.91
CA LEU A 337 -6.79 -7.90 -4.50
C LEU A 337 -6.39 -7.58 -5.94
N CYS A 338 -7.26 -7.84 -6.91
CA CYS A 338 -6.94 -7.69 -8.32
C CYS A 338 -8.20 -7.40 -9.18
N THR A 339 -7.98 -6.97 -10.42
CA THR A 339 -9.06 -6.78 -11.39
C THR A 339 -9.59 -8.14 -11.88
N PRO A 340 -10.86 -8.24 -12.32
CA PRO A 340 -11.43 -9.48 -12.84
C PRO A 340 -10.65 -10.10 -14.02
N ASP A 341 -10.04 -9.27 -14.86
CA ASP A 341 -9.20 -9.66 -15.99
C ASP A 341 -7.73 -9.91 -15.61
N HIS A 342 -7.36 -9.89 -14.32
CA HIS A 342 -5.99 -10.14 -13.91
C HIS A 342 -5.57 -11.57 -14.24
N PRO A 343 -4.48 -11.79 -15.01
CA PRO A 343 -4.08 -13.13 -15.43
C PRO A 343 -3.35 -13.88 -14.31
N PHE A 344 -3.84 -15.07 -13.98
CA PHE A 344 -3.22 -16.04 -13.08
C PHE A 344 -2.65 -17.23 -13.86
N THR A 345 -1.42 -17.61 -13.54
CA THR A 345 -0.92 -18.95 -13.88
C THR A 345 -1.56 -19.96 -12.94
N THR A 346 -2.26 -20.95 -13.50
CA THR A 346 -2.78 -22.10 -12.75
C THR A 346 -2.07 -23.37 -13.19
N ARG A 347 -2.30 -24.48 -12.48
CA ARG A 347 -1.76 -25.79 -12.86
C ARG A 347 -2.21 -26.23 -14.25
N ASP A 348 -3.43 -25.85 -14.63
CA ASP A 348 -4.08 -26.35 -15.84
C ASP A 348 -4.00 -25.32 -16.99
N GLY A 349 -3.31 -24.19 -16.80
CA GLY A 349 -3.12 -23.13 -17.80
C GLY A 349 -3.24 -21.72 -17.23
N LEU A 350 -3.23 -20.71 -18.10
CA LEU A 350 -3.51 -19.33 -17.72
C LEU A 350 -5.03 -19.12 -17.62
N LYS A 351 -5.49 -18.44 -16.56
CA LYS A 351 -6.88 -18.06 -16.32
C LYS A 351 -6.96 -16.63 -15.82
N PHE A 352 -8.02 -15.90 -16.11
CA PHE A 352 -8.30 -14.62 -15.48
C PHE A 352 -8.87 -14.79 -14.07
N ALA A 353 -8.79 -13.74 -13.26
CA ALA A 353 -9.22 -13.76 -11.86
C ALA A 353 -10.68 -14.23 -11.72
N HIS A 354 -11.58 -13.71 -12.56
CA HIS A 354 -13.01 -14.09 -12.55
C HIS A 354 -13.29 -15.54 -12.97
N GLU A 355 -12.34 -16.18 -13.66
CA GLU A 355 -12.45 -17.59 -14.09
C GLU A 355 -11.93 -18.57 -13.03
N LEU A 356 -11.29 -18.06 -11.97
CA LEU A 356 -10.78 -18.89 -10.90
C LEU A 356 -11.93 -19.46 -10.07
N THR A 357 -11.78 -20.73 -9.71
CA THR A 357 -12.71 -21.49 -8.88
C THR A 357 -11.97 -22.16 -7.75
N THR A 358 -12.69 -22.73 -6.78
CA THR A 358 -12.05 -23.50 -5.70
C THR A 358 -11.33 -24.76 -6.17
N ASP A 359 -11.47 -25.18 -7.43
CA ASP A 359 -10.74 -26.31 -8.00
C ASP A 359 -9.38 -25.93 -8.59
N ASP A 360 -9.13 -24.62 -8.74
CA ASP A 360 -7.88 -24.10 -9.27
C ASP A 360 -6.74 -24.11 -8.24
N TRP A 361 -5.53 -24.29 -8.76
CA TRP A 361 -4.29 -24.35 -8.01
C TRP A 361 -3.33 -23.31 -8.55
N LEU A 362 -2.86 -22.42 -7.68
CA LEU A 362 -1.92 -21.35 -8.00
C LEU A 362 -0.50 -21.77 -7.59
N PRO A 363 0.53 -21.41 -8.37
CA PRO A 363 1.91 -21.76 -8.05
C PRO A 363 2.37 -20.93 -6.87
N LEU A 364 3.08 -21.58 -5.96
CA LEU A 364 3.83 -20.97 -4.88
C LEU A 364 5.30 -21.33 -5.07
N VAL A 365 6.11 -20.29 -5.26
CA VAL A 365 7.55 -20.43 -5.37
C VAL A 365 8.12 -20.93 -4.04
N ILE A 366 8.71 -22.12 -4.03
CA ILE A 366 9.47 -22.64 -2.89
C ILE A 366 10.93 -22.90 -3.32
N GLY A 367 11.84 -22.86 -2.36
CA GLY A 367 13.27 -22.95 -2.63
C GLY A 367 13.88 -21.61 -3.04
N SER A 368 15.22 -21.58 -3.06
CA SER A 368 15.97 -20.37 -3.33
C SER A 368 16.27 -20.24 -4.82
N PRO A 369 15.89 -19.15 -5.49
CA PRO A 369 16.43 -18.81 -6.81
C PRO A 369 17.95 -18.58 -6.71
N SER A 370 18.64 -18.54 -7.85
CA SER A 370 20.07 -18.19 -7.88
C SER A 370 20.26 -16.78 -7.33
N ASN A 371 20.98 -16.70 -6.21
CA ASN A 371 21.19 -15.46 -5.48
C ASN A 371 22.61 -14.93 -5.68
N PRO A 372 22.80 -13.61 -5.58
CA PRO A 372 24.14 -13.03 -5.47
C PRO A 372 24.84 -13.58 -4.21
N PRO A 373 26.18 -13.48 -4.12
CA PRO A 373 26.91 -13.97 -2.97
C PRO A 373 26.41 -13.34 -1.67
N ALA A 374 26.48 -14.13 -0.59
CA ALA A 374 26.15 -13.68 0.76
C ALA A 374 26.99 -12.45 1.16
N VAL A 375 26.47 -11.64 2.08
CA VAL A 375 27.07 -10.36 2.46
C VAL A 375 28.42 -10.57 3.17
N GLY A 376 28.53 -11.63 3.97
CA GLY A 376 29.74 -11.99 4.70
C GLY A 376 30.01 -11.11 5.92
N ALA A 377 30.11 -9.79 5.73
CA ALA A 377 30.27 -8.82 6.82
C ALA A 377 29.69 -7.45 6.49
N PHE A 378 29.28 -6.72 7.52
CA PHE A 378 28.72 -5.38 7.44
C PHE A 378 29.70 -4.33 7.95
N GLU A 379 29.83 -3.21 7.25
CA GLU A 379 30.52 -2.02 7.76
C GLU A 379 29.56 -1.12 8.52
N LEU A 380 29.80 -0.95 9.83
CA LEU A 380 28.87 -0.24 10.72
C LEU A 380 28.81 1.27 10.46
N LEU A 381 29.85 1.85 9.85
CA LEU A 381 29.89 3.27 9.49
C LEU A 381 28.88 3.64 8.38
N ASN A 382 28.37 2.66 7.62
CA ASN A 382 27.28 2.90 6.69
C ASN A 382 25.98 3.37 7.40
N GLY A 383 25.87 3.16 8.72
CA GLY A 383 24.77 3.64 9.54
C GLY A 383 24.83 5.11 9.96
N LEU A 384 25.92 5.84 9.68
CA LEU A 384 26.12 7.21 10.18
C LEU A 384 25.05 8.20 9.68
N GLY A 385 24.67 8.12 8.40
CA GLY A 385 23.64 9.00 7.83
C GLY A 385 22.28 8.82 8.53
N ALA A 386 21.86 7.57 8.73
CA ALA A 386 20.61 7.27 9.45
C ALA A 386 20.67 7.60 10.94
N ALA A 387 21.88 7.63 11.51
CA ALA A 387 22.10 8.09 12.86
C ALA A 387 22.10 9.62 12.99
N ASP A 388 22.07 10.39 11.89
CA ASP A 388 22.28 11.84 11.88
C ASP A 388 23.63 12.21 12.54
N LEU A 389 24.69 11.50 12.14
CA LEU A 389 26.05 11.65 12.64
C LEU A 389 26.99 12.07 11.51
N GLU A 390 27.58 13.25 11.67
CA GLU A 390 28.74 13.65 10.88
C GLU A 390 29.99 12.89 11.32
N ARG A 391 30.95 12.73 10.42
CA ARG A 391 32.22 12.03 10.69
C ARG A 391 33.01 12.74 11.81
N ALA A 392 32.97 14.06 11.87
CA ALA A 392 33.52 14.87 12.97
C ALA A 392 32.99 14.51 14.37
N ALA A 393 31.74 14.02 14.44
CA ALA A 393 31.12 13.64 15.70
C ALA A 393 31.52 12.22 16.16
N VAL A 394 32.15 11.43 15.29
CA VAL A 394 32.57 10.05 15.57
C VAL A 394 34.01 10.05 16.08
N ILE A 395 34.22 9.47 17.25
CA ILE A 395 35.54 9.18 17.82
C ILE A 395 35.93 7.81 17.33
N ALA A 396 37.06 7.73 16.63
CA ALA A 396 37.66 6.52 16.12
C ALA A 396 38.95 6.20 16.88
N ARG A 397 39.11 4.93 17.26
CA ARG A 397 40.34 4.38 17.81
C ARG A 397 40.88 3.38 16.79
N PRO A 398 41.84 3.78 15.95
CA PRO A 398 42.49 2.86 15.03
C PRO A 398 43.41 1.88 15.79
N ALA A 399 43.91 0.87 15.08
CA ALA A 399 44.88 -0.07 15.65
C ALA A 399 46.13 0.68 16.13
N ALA A 400 46.75 0.20 17.22
CA ALA A 400 47.92 0.84 17.82
C ALA A 400 49.05 1.05 16.78
N SER A 401 49.29 0.05 15.92
CA SER A 401 50.26 0.12 14.83
C SER A 401 50.01 1.27 13.86
N VAL A 402 48.75 1.62 13.60
CA VAL A 402 48.39 2.73 12.72
C VAL A 402 48.77 4.04 13.40
N ILE A 403 48.46 4.22 14.69
CA ILE A 403 48.79 5.44 15.43
C ILE A 403 50.30 5.62 15.56
N ASP A 404 51.01 4.55 15.89
CA ASP A 404 52.47 4.56 16.03
C ASP A 404 53.18 4.87 14.72
N SER A 405 52.56 4.55 13.57
CA SER A 405 53.11 4.88 12.25
C SER A 405 53.05 6.37 11.92
N VAL A 406 52.19 7.13 12.60
CA VAL A 406 52.01 8.57 12.35
C VAL A 406 53.02 9.37 13.17
N ARG A 407 53.87 10.13 12.47
CA ARG A 407 54.86 10.98 13.14
C ARG A 407 54.14 12.12 13.87
N ALA A 408 54.61 12.48 15.07
CA ALA A 408 54.08 13.62 15.83
C ALA A 408 54.03 14.93 15.00
N ARG A 409 55.00 15.12 14.07
CA ARG A 409 54.99 16.25 13.12
C ARG A 409 53.85 16.21 12.11
N GLN A 410 53.41 15.04 11.65
CA GLN A 410 52.26 14.91 10.74
C GLN A 410 50.97 15.29 11.47
N LEU A 411 50.80 14.83 12.71
CA LEU A 411 49.66 15.23 13.55
C LEU A 411 49.67 16.74 13.87
N GLN A 412 50.83 17.32 14.16
CA GLN A 412 50.97 18.76 14.43
C GLN A 412 50.79 19.64 13.18
N ALA A 413 50.95 19.08 11.98
CA ALA A 413 50.71 19.79 10.73
C ALA A 413 49.22 19.80 10.35
N ALA A 414 48.48 18.76 10.71
CA ALA A 414 47.05 18.63 10.40
C ALA A 414 46.13 19.15 11.52
N LEU A 415 46.56 19.06 12.79
CA LEU A 415 45.73 19.37 13.96
C LEU A 415 46.35 20.49 14.79
N SER A 416 45.52 21.19 15.57
CA SER A 416 46.03 22.14 16.57
C SER A 416 46.99 21.46 17.56
N VAL A 417 47.95 22.21 18.11
CA VAL A 417 48.94 21.68 19.07
C VAL A 417 48.26 20.93 20.22
N THR A 418 47.22 21.52 20.81
CA THR A 418 46.44 20.90 21.90
C THR A 418 45.76 19.60 21.45
N ARG A 419 45.15 19.58 20.25
CA ARG A 419 44.47 18.38 19.74
C ARG A 419 45.46 17.27 19.38
N SER A 420 46.61 17.61 18.81
CA SER A 420 47.67 16.64 18.47
C SER A 420 48.21 15.92 19.72
N HIS A 421 48.44 16.64 20.83
CA HIS A 421 48.85 16.03 22.09
C HIS A 421 47.78 15.12 22.69
N ASP A 422 46.50 15.50 22.59
CA ASP A 422 45.38 14.67 23.04
C ASP A 422 45.23 13.40 22.20
N ALA A 423 45.37 13.49 20.87
CA ALA A 423 45.34 12.34 19.97
C ALA A 423 46.45 11.33 20.29
N ILE A 424 47.69 11.80 20.46
CA ILE A 424 48.85 10.96 20.83
C ILE A 424 48.61 10.27 22.19
N ARG A 425 48.13 11.03 23.18
CA ARG A 425 47.91 10.50 24.53
C ARG A 425 46.75 9.49 24.59
N SER A 426 45.66 9.78 23.90
CA SER A 426 44.42 8.99 23.98
C SER A 426 44.35 7.83 22.99
N GLY A 427 45.20 7.87 21.96
CA GLY A 427 45.12 6.98 20.80
C GLY A 427 43.79 7.11 20.06
N ALA A 428 43.13 8.27 20.10
CA ALA A 428 41.82 8.47 19.50
C ALA A 428 41.76 9.76 18.67
N LEU A 429 41.25 9.61 17.45
CA LEU A 429 41.03 10.68 16.49
C LEU A 429 39.53 10.81 16.21
N ARG A 430 39.12 11.91 15.59
CA ARG A 430 37.83 11.99 14.94
C ARG A 430 37.90 11.29 13.59
N LEU A 431 36.76 10.85 13.09
CA LEU A 431 36.73 10.09 11.85
C LEU A 431 37.10 10.94 10.63
N ASP A 432 36.74 12.23 10.62
CA ASP A 432 37.20 13.21 9.62
C ASP A 432 38.71 13.49 9.75
N GLU A 433 39.24 13.60 10.98
CA GLU A 433 40.69 13.74 11.21
C GLU A 433 41.47 12.53 10.64
N LEU A 434 40.91 11.31 10.72
CA LEU A 434 41.51 10.12 10.11
C LEU A 434 41.48 10.19 8.57
N ASP A 435 40.38 10.68 7.99
CA ASP A 435 40.24 10.83 6.55
C ASP A 435 41.24 11.87 6.00
N GLU A 436 41.38 13.01 6.67
CA GLU A 436 42.34 14.07 6.31
C GLU A 436 43.79 13.57 6.36
N LEU A 437 44.11 12.70 7.30
CA LEU A 437 45.42 12.08 7.46
C LEU A 437 45.62 10.86 6.53
N GLY A 438 44.59 10.40 5.84
CA GLY A 438 44.64 9.23 4.97
C GLY A 438 44.99 7.93 5.70
N LEU A 439 44.55 7.78 6.95
CA LEU A 439 44.91 6.64 7.81
C LEU A 439 43.96 5.46 7.63
N GLU A 440 44.52 4.25 7.65
CA GLU A 440 43.72 3.02 7.57
C GLU A 440 42.84 2.86 8.81
N ILE A 441 41.59 2.47 8.58
CA ILE A 441 40.60 2.25 9.63
C ILE A 441 40.31 0.77 9.88
N GLU A 442 40.99 -0.15 9.19
CA GLU A 442 40.80 -1.58 9.40
C GLU A 442 41.20 -1.96 10.84
N GLY A 443 40.33 -2.74 11.51
CA GLY A 443 40.49 -3.07 12.93
C GLY A 443 40.20 -1.92 13.91
N ALA A 444 39.77 -0.75 13.44
CA ALA A 444 39.38 0.36 14.31
C ALA A 444 38.05 0.11 15.05
N THR A 445 37.90 0.76 16.20
CA THR A 445 36.62 0.87 16.92
C THR A 445 36.11 2.30 16.97
N PHE A 446 34.79 2.46 17.10
CA PHE A 446 34.11 3.75 17.00
C PHE A 446 33.15 3.99 18.16
N LYS A 447 33.03 5.25 18.58
CA LYS A 447 32.05 5.71 19.57
C LYS A 447 31.70 7.18 19.35
N THR A 448 30.63 7.66 19.98
CA THR A 448 30.14 9.05 19.78
C THR A 448 30.42 9.97 20.97
N THR A 449 30.84 9.40 22.11
CA THR A 449 31.17 10.16 23.32
C THR A 449 32.35 9.52 24.02
N LYS A 450 33.04 10.27 24.91
CA LYS A 450 34.23 9.79 25.62
C LYS A 450 34.01 8.46 26.35
N ASN A 451 32.87 8.32 27.02
CA ASN A 451 32.45 7.15 27.79
C ASN A 451 31.40 6.29 27.06
N GLY A 452 31.24 6.49 25.74
CA GLY A 452 30.28 5.75 24.93
C GLY A 452 30.71 4.32 24.67
N THR A 453 29.73 3.47 24.32
CA THR A 453 29.98 2.09 23.87
C THR A 453 30.80 2.10 22.58
N GLU A 454 31.92 1.38 22.59
CA GLU A 454 32.75 1.15 21.40
C GLU A 454 32.14 0.06 20.53
N VAL A 455 32.21 0.26 19.22
CA VAL A 455 31.70 -0.67 18.21
C VAL A 455 32.77 -0.92 17.16
N PRO A 456 32.90 -2.15 16.63
CA PRO A 456 33.92 -2.46 15.62
C PRO A 456 33.61 -1.80 14.28
N LEU A 457 34.59 -1.71 13.36
CA LEU A 457 34.32 -1.32 11.97
C LEU A 457 33.36 -2.29 11.30
N ARG A 458 33.64 -3.59 11.45
CA ARG A 458 32.94 -4.67 10.77
C ARG A 458 32.22 -5.60 11.73
N LEU A 459 31.06 -6.06 11.31
CA LEU A 459 30.26 -7.07 11.99
C LEU A 459 30.01 -8.25 11.04
N GLY A 460 30.46 -9.44 11.39
CA GLY A 460 30.24 -10.64 10.57
C GLY A 460 28.76 -10.99 10.44
N ALA A 461 28.31 -11.33 9.23
CA ALA A 461 26.96 -11.78 8.91
C ALA A 461 26.81 -13.30 9.13
N ASP A 462 27.32 -13.79 10.26
CA ASP A 462 27.29 -15.21 10.62
C ASP A 462 25.93 -15.65 11.21
N ALA A 463 25.77 -16.95 11.45
CA ALA A 463 24.54 -17.50 12.01
C ALA A 463 24.19 -16.88 13.38
N ALA A 464 25.19 -16.51 14.19
CA ALA A 464 24.92 -15.87 15.48
C ALA A 464 24.34 -14.46 15.29
N PHE A 465 24.90 -13.66 14.39
CA PHE A 465 24.36 -12.35 14.04
C PHE A 465 22.91 -12.43 13.57
N TRP A 466 22.63 -13.34 12.64
CA TRP A 466 21.27 -13.50 12.11
C TRP A 466 20.28 -13.94 13.17
N ARG A 467 20.69 -14.78 14.13
CA ARG A 467 19.86 -15.14 15.28
C ARG A 467 19.56 -13.95 16.18
N ILE A 468 20.53 -13.06 16.43
CA ILE A 468 20.30 -11.81 17.18
C ILE A 468 19.34 -10.87 16.44
N VAL A 469 19.43 -10.80 15.11
CA VAL A 469 18.45 -10.08 14.28
C VAL A 469 17.06 -10.68 14.44
N GLY A 470 16.93 -12.01 14.43
CA GLY A 470 15.67 -12.71 14.70
C GLY A 470 15.09 -12.37 16.07
N LEU A 471 15.90 -12.43 17.13
CA LEU A 471 15.49 -12.04 18.48
C LEU A 471 15.11 -10.57 18.58
N TYR A 472 15.76 -9.69 17.81
CA TYR A 472 15.36 -8.28 17.76
C TYR A 472 13.99 -8.10 17.13
N LEU A 473 13.68 -8.84 16.05
CA LEU A 473 12.39 -8.74 15.40
C LEU A 473 11.25 -9.25 16.31
N ALA A 474 11.55 -10.21 17.20
CA ALA A 474 10.60 -10.73 18.19
C ALA A 474 10.45 -9.79 19.41
N GLU A 475 11.57 -9.48 20.08
CA GLU A 475 11.57 -8.87 21.43
C GLU A 475 12.25 -7.50 21.50
N GLY A 476 12.62 -6.97 20.33
CA GLY A 476 13.49 -5.81 20.20
C GLY A 476 12.77 -4.50 19.92
N HIS A 477 13.38 -3.40 20.36
CA HIS A 477 13.09 -2.06 19.88
C HIS A 477 14.32 -1.15 19.99
N VAL A 478 14.31 -0.04 19.26
CA VAL A 478 15.28 1.05 19.45
C VAL A 478 14.63 2.18 20.25
N ALA A 479 15.12 2.39 21.46
CA ALA A 479 14.70 3.51 22.30
C ALA A 479 15.57 4.76 22.03
N ARG A 480 14.92 5.93 22.04
CA ARG A 480 15.58 7.24 21.90
C ARG A 480 15.30 8.10 23.13
N ASP A 481 16.35 8.64 23.71
CA ASP A 481 16.30 9.55 24.85
C ASP A 481 17.20 10.75 24.55
N GLY A 482 16.59 11.84 24.08
CA GLY A 482 17.30 12.98 23.49
C GLY A 482 18.19 12.57 22.31
N ARG A 483 19.51 12.73 22.49
CA ARG A 483 20.55 12.34 21.52
C ARG A 483 21.04 10.90 21.69
N ARG A 484 20.67 10.22 22.77
CA ARG A 484 21.06 8.83 23.04
C ARG A 484 20.10 7.88 22.33
N GLN A 485 20.67 6.87 21.67
CA GLN A 485 19.92 5.77 21.09
C GLN A 485 20.45 4.45 21.64
N ARG A 486 19.55 3.52 21.90
CA ARG A 486 19.87 2.19 22.42
C ARG A 486 19.02 1.14 21.75
N ILE A 487 19.65 0.04 21.35
CA ILE A 487 18.97 -1.17 20.91
C ILE A 487 18.68 -1.98 22.17
N GLN A 488 17.43 -2.41 22.35
CA GLN A 488 17.00 -3.11 23.55
C GLN A 488 16.18 -4.34 23.17
N TRP A 489 16.49 -5.48 23.80
CA TRP A 489 15.69 -6.71 23.79
C TRP A 489 15.03 -6.89 25.15
N SER A 490 13.78 -7.30 25.19
CA SER A 490 13.02 -7.46 26.44
C SER A 490 12.45 -8.87 26.53
N PHE A 491 12.83 -9.59 27.57
CA PHE A 491 12.46 -10.99 27.78
C PHE A 491 11.65 -11.14 29.07
N ALA A 492 10.95 -12.27 29.21
CA ALA A 492 10.33 -12.66 30.46
C ALA A 492 11.37 -12.71 31.59
N PRO A 493 10.99 -12.35 32.83
CA PRO A 493 11.93 -12.35 33.95
C PRO A 493 12.39 -13.75 34.37
N THR A 494 11.69 -14.80 33.93
CA THR A 494 11.99 -16.21 34.23
C THR A 494 11.73 -17.09 33.01
N GLY A 495 12.57 -18.08 32.77
CA GLY A 495 12.36 -19.09 31.71
C GLY A 495 12.90 -18.72 30.32
N GLU A 496 13.55 -17.56 30.21
CA GLU A 496 14.17 -17.02 28.98
C GLU A 496 15.62 -16.53 29.25
N GLU A 497 16.25 -17.02 30.31
CA GLU A 497 17.60 -16.62 30.72
C GLU A 497 18.66 -16.97 29.65
N ASP A 498 18.42 -18.02 28.87
CA ASP A 498 19.26 -18.43 27.75
C ASP A 498 19.25 -17.40 26.61
N LEU A 499 18.09 -16.77 26.34
CA LEU A 499 17.96 -15.71 25.33
C LEU A 499 18.70 -14.44 25.75
N VAL A 500 18.59 -14.08 27.04
CA VAL A 500 19.32 -12.96 27.64
C VAL A 500 20.83 -13.16 27.48
N GLU A 501 21.34 -14.33 27.85
CA GLU A 501 22.78 -14.61 27.76
C GLU A 501 23.26 -14.72 26.30
N GLU A 502 22.43 -15.20 25.38
CA GLU A 502 22.75 -15.26 23.95
C GLU A 502 22.97 -13.86 23.36
N VAL A 503 22.03 -12.93 23.59
CA VAL A 503 22.18 -11.53 23.15
C VAL A 503 23.41 -10.89 23.81
N ARG A 504 23.59 -11.09 25.13
CA ARG A 504 24.73 -10.52 25.87
C ARG A 504 26.05 -11.03 25.32
N THR A 505 26.19 -12.34 25.18
CA THR A 505 27.42 -13.01 24.72
C THR A 505 27.76 -12.61 23.29
N PHE A 506 26.76 -12.50 22.41
CA PHE A 506 26.98 -12.05 21.04
C PHE A 506 27.70 -10.71 20.97
N TRP A 507 27.23 -9.73 21.75
CA TRP A 507 27.80 -8.38 21.75
C TRP A 507 29.13 -8.31 22.50
N THR A 508 29.24 -8.93 23.68
CA THR A 508 30.47 -8.86 24.49
C THR A 508 31.64 -9.59 23.83
N SER A 509 31.40 -10.72 23.16
CA SER A 509 32.43 -11.44 22.37
C SER A 509 32.98 -10.61 21.21
N ARG A 510 32.26 -9.56 20.78
CA ARG A 510 32.66 -8.63 19.72
C ARG A 510 33.13 -7.28 20.28
N GLY A 511 33.44 -7.22 21.57
CA GLY A 511 33.93 -6.02 22.25
C GLY A 511 32.86 -4.93 22.43
N VAL A 512 31.59 -5.22 22.17
CA VAL A 512 30.48 -4.27 22.32
C VAL A 512 29.86 -4.44 23.70
N LYS A 513 29.83 -3.35 24.46
CA LYS A 513 29.20 -3.34 25.79
C LYS A 513 27.68 -3.54 25.67
N ALA A 514 27.16 -4.57 26.34
CA ALA A 514 25.74 -4.86 26.51
C ALA A 514 25.37 -4.93 28.00
N ASP A 515 24.46 -4.06 28.44
CA ASP A 515 24.01 -3.98 29.84
C ASP A 515 22.73 -4.81 30.03
N VAL A 516 22.69 -5.65 31.07
CA VAL A 516 21.50 -6.43 31.46
C VAL A 516 20.79 -5.73 32.61
N TRP A 517 19.48 -5.53 32.48
CA TRP A 517 18.63 -4.91 33.48
C TRP A 517 17.54 -5.87 33.91
N HIS A 518 17.46 -6.15 35.21
CA HIS A 518 16.41 -6.96 35.79
C HIS A 518 15.33 -6.05 36.41
N ARG A 519 14.09 -6.22 35.97
CA ARG A 519 12.90 -5.57 36.54
C ARG A 519 11.88 -6.64 36.92
N PRO A 520 10.90 -6.34 37.79
CA PRO A 520 9.93 -7.33 38.25
C PRO A 520 9.14 -8.03 37.12
N THR A 521 8.94 -7.36 35.98
CA THR A 521 8.14 -7.86 34.87
C THR A 521 8.94 -8.21 33.61
N THR A 522 10.24 -7.92 33.59
CA THR A 522 11.07 -8.01 32.37
C THR A 522 12.55 -8.08 32.74
N THR A 523 13.30 -8.92 32.02
CA THR A 523 14.76 -8.82 31.92
C THR A 523 15.11 -8.26 30.55
N SER A 524 15.86 -7.16 30.49
CA SER A 524 16.21 -6.52 29.20
C SER A 524 17.71 -6.41 28.98
N VAL A 525 18.16 -6.69 27.75
CA VAL A 525 19.54 -6.46 27.31
C VAL A 525 19.59 -5.19 26.49
N THR A 526 20.52 -4.28 26.79
CA THR A 526 20.62 -2.97 26.15
C THR A 526 22.01 -2.71 25.59
N VAL A 527 22.08 -2.34 24.31
CA VAL A 527 23.30 -1.84 23.65
C VAL A 527 23.13 -0.36 23.33
N SER A 528 23.86 0.48 24.05
CA SER A 528 23.75 1.94 23.96
C SER A 528 24.76 2.54 22.97
N SER A 529 24.51 2.38 21.67
CA SER A 529 25.33 2.99 20.62
C SER A 529 24.48 3.61 19.52
N ARG A 530 24.70 4.90 19.26
CA ARG A 530 24.01 5.66 18.19
C ARG A 530 24.47 5.20 16.79
N VAL A 531 25.73 4.78 16.65
CA VAL A 531 26.24 4.20 15.39
C VAL A 531 25.54 2.88 15.09
N LEU A 532 25.48 1.97 16.07
CA LEU A 532 24.78 0.69 15.90
C LEU A 532 23.28 0.89 15.68
N ALA A 533 22.63 1.80 16.40
CA ALA A 533 21.21 2.10 16.19
C ALA A 533 20.94 2.64 14.78
N GLY A 534 21.80 3.53 14.26
CA GLY A 534 21.72 4.00 12.88
C GLY A 534 21.94 2.89 11.86
N PHE A 535 22.89 1.97 12.12
CA PHE A 535 23.07 0.77 11.30
C PHE A 535 21.82 -0.13 11.32
N TRP A 536 21.25 -0.38 12.50
CA TRP A 536 20.06 -1.21 12.69
C TRP A 536 18.84 -0.67 11.94
N LEU A 537 18.60 0.64 12.03
CA LEU A 537 17.42 1.28 11.45
C LEU A 537 17.61 1.74 10.00
N GLY A 538 18.84 2.10 9.63
CA GLY A 538 19.15 2.67 8.32
C GLY A 538 19.68 1.66 7.30
N VAL A 539 20.56 0.77 7.74
CA VAL A 539 21.23 -0.21 6.85
C VAL A 539 20.44 -1.51 6.81
N LEU A 540 20.13 -2.09 7.98
CA LEU A 540 19.31 -3.30 8.06
C LEU A 540 17.81 -3.01 7.91
N LYS A 541 17.37 -1.80 8.26
CA LYS A 541 15.96 -1.36 8.15
C LYS A 541 14.98 -2.28 8.87
N LEU A 542 15.35 -2.75 10.06
CA LEU A 542 14.58 -3.74 10.83
C LEU A 542 13.30 -3.19 11.48
N GLY A 543 13.01 -1.90 11.32
CA GLY A 543 11.98 -1.20 12.08
C GLY A 543 12.44 -0.82 13.49
N ARG A 544 11.80 0.20 14.06
CA ARG A 544 12.09 0.67 15.42
C ARG A 544 11.41 -0.17 16.49
N ASN A 545 10.25 -0.74 16.20
CA ASN A 545 9.45 -1.57 17.11
C ASN A 545 8.65 -2.61 16.30
N CYS A 546 7.81 -3.39 16.99
CA CYS A 546 7.05 -4.47 16.38
C CYS A 546 6.08 -4.04 15.26
N ASN A 547 5.64 -2.78 15.22
CA ASN A 547 4.66 -2.29 14.24
C ASN A 547 5.28 -1.98 12.88
N ASP A 548 6.54 -1.52 12.86
CA ASP A 548 7.27 -1.17 11.63
C ASP A 548 8.38 -2.18 11.31
N ALA A 549 8.38 -3.32 11.99
CA ALA A 549 9.36 -4.37 11.82
C ALA A 549 9.37 -4.93 10.39
N ALA A 550 10.55 -5.25 9.86
CA ALA A 550 10.69 -5.84 8.54
C ALA A 550 11.96 -6.68 8.47
N LEU A 551 11.96 -7.71 7.61
CA LEU A 551 13.19 -8.43 7.30
C LEU A 551 14.17 -7.51 6.55
N PRO A 552 15.47 -7.59 6.85
CA PRO A 552 16.49 -6.82 6.14
C PRO A 552 16.69 -7.41 4.75
N ASP A 553 16.86 -6.57 3.73
CA ASP A 553 17.09 -7.04 2.34
C ASP A 553 18.32 -7.94 2.23
N GLN A 554 19.27 -7.78 3.14
CA GLN A 554 20.51 -8.53 3.19
C GLN A 554 20.32 -9.99 3.59
N ILE A 555 19.14 -10.43 4.05
CA ILE A 555 18.88 -11.85 4.32
C ILE A 555 18.64 -12.67 3.04
N TRP A 556 18.14 -12.04 1.98
CA TRP A 556 17.74 -12.76 0.76
C TRP A 556 18.90 -13.50 0.08
N PRO A 557 20.12 -12.93 -0.05
CA PRO A 557 21.26 -13.64 -0.63
C PRO A 557 21.96 -14.62 0.31
N GLU A 558 21.56 -14.69 1.58
CA GLU A 558 22.27 -15.48 2.58
C GLU A 558 22.10 -16.99 2.41
N THR A 559 22.99 -17.74 3.05
CA THR A 559 22.95 -19.20 3.10
C THR A 559 21.68 -19.68 3.80
N ILE A 560 21.28 -20.93 3.51
CA ILE A 560 20.17 -21.59 4.20
C ILE A 560 20.41 -21.59 5.72
N GLU A 561 21.64 -21.81 6.17
CA GLU A 561 22.01 -21.78 7.59
C GLU A 561 21.69 -20.42 8.24
N ASN A 562 22.09 -19.33 7.61
CA ASN A 562 21.86 -17.96 8.11
C ASN A 562 20.36 -17.60 8.13
N LYS A 563 19.61 -18.00 7.09
CA LYS A 563 18.15 -17.84 7.03
C LYS A 563 17.45 -18.59 8.16
N ARG A 564 17.89 -19.82 8.44
CA ARG A 564 17.37 -20.65 9.54
C ARG A 564 17.76 -20.08 10.91
N ALA A 565 18.95 -19.50 11.04
CA ALA A 565 19.38 -18.85 12.27
C ALA A 565 18.50 -17.62 12.59
N LEU A 566 18.17 -16.78 11.60
CA LEU A 566 17.22 -15.67 11.79
C LEU A 566 15.85 -16.17 12.27
N LEU A 567 15.27 -17.14 11.57
CA LEU A 567 13.98 -17.71 11.96
C LEU A 567 14.04 -18.34 13.35
N SER A 568 15.11 -19.06 13.66
CA SER A 568 15.32 -19.64 15.00
C SER A 568 15.34 -18.57 16.09
N GLY A 569 16.00 -17.44 15.86
CA GLY A 569 15.99 -16.31 16.79
C GLY A 569 14.58 -15.77 17.01
N TYR A 570 13.83 -15.56 15.92
CA TYR A 570 12.45 -15.05 16.02
C TYR A 570 11.52 -16.03 16.74
N TRP A 571 11.52 -17.31 16.35
CA TRP A 571 10.66 -18.33 16.94
C TRP A 571 10.97 -18.62 18.40
N ARG A 572 12.22 -18.43 18.85
CA ARG A 572 12.57 -18.57 20.27
C ARG A 572 12.02 -17.43 21.12
N GLY A 573 11.84 -16.23 20.56
CA GLY A 573 11.21 -15.11 21.24
C GLY A 573 9.69 -15.19 21.19
N ASP A 574 9.11 -15.13 19.99
CA ASP A 574 7.65 -14.95 19.81
C ASP A 574 6.96 -16.15 19.13
N GLY A 575 7.67 -17.28 19.04
CA GLY A 575 7.15 -18.52 18.47
C GLY A 575 6.54 -19.45 19.51
N SER A 576 5.60 -20.26 19.07
CA SER A 576 4.94 -21.27 19.89
C SER A 576 4.71 -22.56 19.10
N TRP A 577 4.42 -23.65 19.82
CA TRP A 577 3.97 -24.88 19.21
C TRP A 577 2.85 -25.50 20.06
N SER A 578 1.93 -26.21 19.41
CA SER A 578 0.80 -26.85 20.09
C SER A 578 0.29 -28.10 19.37
N TYR A 579 -0.42 -28.95 20.09
CA TYR A 579 -1.16 -30.08 19.50
C TYR A 579 -2.51 -29.61 18.93
N ILE A 580 -2.87 -30.11 17.75
CA ILE A 580 -4.18 -29.83 17.13
C ILE A 580 -5.26 -30.66 17.82
N ASN A 581 -6.25 -30.02 18.45
CA ASN A 581 -7.42 -30.66 19.06
C ASN A 581 -7.08 -31.85 20.00
N GLY A 582 -5.94 -31.80 20.70
CA GLY A 582 -5.46 -32.89 21.56
C GLY A 582 -4.96 -34.14 20.82
N GLY A 583 -4.88 -34.11 19.49
CA GLY A 583 -4.35 -35.19 18.65
C GLY A 583 -2.83 -35.15 18.46
N PRO A 584 -2.24 -36.13 17.74
CA PRO A 584 -0.79 -36.25 17.54
C PRO A 584 -0.21 -35.24 16.53
N SER A 585 -1.04 -34.38 15.94
CA SER A 585 -0.60 -33.36 14.98
C SER A 585 -0.07 -32.14 15.71
N VAL A 586 1.11 -31.68 15.29
CA VAL A 586 1.79 -30.50 15.85
C VAL A 586 1.69 -29.33 14.88
N ILE A 587 1.46 -28.14 15.42
CA ILE A 587 1.56 -26.86 14.69
C ILE A 587 2.66 -26.04 15.33
N PHE A 588 3.49 -25.42 14.49
CA PHE A 588 4.32 -24.29 14.88
C PHE A 588 3.62 -23.00 14.46
N GLU A 589 3.55 -22.02 15.35
CA GLU A 589 2.91 -20.74 15.13
C GLU A 589 3.81 -19.60 15.61
N CYS A 590 3.83 -18.48 14.88
CA CYS A 590 4.34 -17.20 15.40
C CYS A 590 3.40 -16.07 14.97
N GLY A 591 3.39 -14.97 15.73
CA GLY A 591 2.56 -13.80 15.45
C GLY A 591 3.41 -12.58 15.09
N THR A 592 2.84 -11.62 14.37
CA THR A 592 3.40 -10.27 14.27
C THR A 592 2.30 -9.26 14.01
N THR A 593 2.51 -8.00 14.40
CA THR A 593 1.61 -6.88 14.06
C THR A 593 2.07 -6.10 12.83
N SER A 594 3.25 -6.41 12.29
CA SER A 594 3.76 -5.82 11.04
C SER A 594 3.37 -6.69 9.84
N PRO A 595 2.56 -6.18 8.89
CA PRO A 595 2.24 -6.88 7.66
C PRO A 595 3.50 -7.18 6.83
N ARG A 596 4.45 -6.22 6.78
CA ARG A 596 5.70 -6.35 6.03
C ARG A 596 6.61 -7.46 6.58
N LEU A 597 6.63 -7.64 7.90
CA LEU A 597 7.36 -8.73 8.52
C LEU A 597 6.67 -10.08 8.25
N ALA A 598 5.34 -10.12 8.29
CA ALA A 598 4.57 -11.32 7.96
C ALA A 598 4.84 -11.80 6.53
N ASP A 599 4.78 -10.91 5.55
CA ASP A 599 5.12 -11.20 4.15
C ASP A 599 6.56 -11.68 4.00
N GLY A 600 7.49 -11.02 4.69
CA GLY A 600 8.90 -11.40 4.73
C GLY A 600 9.09 -12.82 5.23
N PHE A 601 8.49 -13.21 6.36
CA PHE A 601 8.61 -14.57 6.89
C PHE A 601 7.94 -15.60 6.02
N LEU A 602 6.76 -15.29 5.50
CA LEU A 602 6.06 -16.12 4.54
C LEU A 602 6.92 -16.42 3.31
N ARG A 603 7.68 -15.43 2.83
CA ARG A 603 8.65 -15.61 1.75
C ARG A 603 9.89 -16.40 2.19
N LEU A 604 10.47 -16.08 3.34
CA LEU A 604 11.68 -16.70 3.86
C LEU A 604 11.48 -18.20 4.13
N LEU A 605 10.34 -18.58 4.72
CA LEU A 605 9.95 -19.98 4.91
C LEU A 605 9.80 -20.70 3.57
N SER A 606 9.23 -20.03 2.57
CA SER A 606 9.09 -20.58 1.21
C SER A 606 10.45 -20.93 0.61
N GLU A 607 11.48 -20.09 0.78
CA GLU A 607 12.84 -20.37 0.31
C GLU A 607 13.50 -21.58 0.99
N LEU A 608 13.02 -21.93 2.19
CA LEU A 608 13.43 -23.13 2.92
C LEU A 608 12.61 -24.38 2.56
N GLY A 609 11.69 -24.27 1.60
CA GLY A 609 10.80 -25.38 1.22
C GLY A 609 9.59 -25.55 2.16
N ILE A 610 9.32 -24.57 3.01
CA ILE A 610 8.24 -24.62 4.01
C ILE A 610 7.08 -23.74 3.56
N VAL A 611 5.92 -24.38 3.37
CA VAL A 611 4.65 -23.76 3.03
C VAL A 611 3.88 -23.46 4.32
N ALA A 612 4.01 -22.21 4.79
CA ALA A 612 3.24 -21.69 5.90
C ALA A 612 1.88 -21.14 5.46
N SER A 613 0.89 -21.28 6.34
CA SER A 613 -0.40 -20.59 6.22
C SER A 613 -0.40 -19.31 7.03
N MET A 614 -1.14 -18.29 6.59
CA MET A 614 -1.33 -17.04 7.32
C MET A 614 -2.78 -16.92 7.78
N ARG A 615 -2.97 -16.51 9.04
CA ARG A 615 -4.28 -16.14 9.58
C ARG A 615 -4.21 -14.74 10.16
N VAL A 616 -5.14 -13.88 9.76
CA VAL A 616 -5.31 -12.56 10.37
C VAL A 616 -6.37 -12.66 11.46
N GLY A 617 -6.09 -12.07 12.62
CA GLY A 617 -7.06 -11.98 13.71
C GLY A 617 -6.61 -10.94 14.75
N ARG A 618 -7.48 -10.62 15.71
CA ARG A 618 -7.10 -9.75 16.83
C ARG A 618 -6.90 -10.58 18.08
N SER A 619 -5.82 -10.30 18.80
CA SER A 619 -5.66 -10.78 20.17
C SER A 619 -6.49 -9.90 21.12
N THR A 620 -6.83 -10.42 22.29
CA THR A 620 -7.54 -9.66 23.33
C THR A 620 -6.76 -8.45 23.86
N LYS A 621 -5.44 -8.39 23.58
CA LYS A 621 -4.53 -7.34 24.05
C LYS A 621 -4.16 -6.31 22.98
N SER A 622 -4.41 -6.58 21.70
CA SER A 622 -4.00 -5.72 20.59
C SER A 622 -5.19 -4.98 19.99
N THR A 623 -5.05 -3.67 19.78
CA THR A 623 -6.00 -2.85 19.01
C THR A 623 -5.79 -2.99 17.49
N ARG A 624 -4.74 -3.70 17.07
CA ARG A 624 -4.38 -3.95 15.67
C ARG A 624 -4.49 -5.42 15.32
N ASP A 625 -4.72 -5.68 14.04
CA ASP A 625 -4.70 -7.03 13.50
C ASP A 625 -3.31 -7.65 13.68
N THR A 626 -3.30 -8.93 14.02
CA THR A 626 -2.12 -9.77 14.20
C THR A 626 -2.11 -10.83 13.10
N TYR A 627 -0.96 -10.98 12.46
CA TYR A 627 -0.71 -11.93 11.39
C TYR A 627 -0.04 -13.16 12.00
N PHE A 628 -0.80 -14.26 12.09
CA PHE A 628 -0.33 -15.53 12.63
C PHE A 628 0.15 -16.43 11.50
N LEU A 629 1.44 -16.74 11.47
CA LEU A 629 2.02 -17.69 10.54
C LEU A 629 2.01 -19.07 11.16
N ARG A 630 1.46 -20.07 10.45
CA ARG A 630 1.28 -21.43 10.95
C ARG A 630 1.87 -22.44 9.99
N CYS A 631 2.76 -23.27 10.51
CA CYS A 631 3.33 -24.40 9.81
C CYS A 631 2.76 -25.69 10.38
N SER A 632 2.22 -26.54 9.50
CA SER A 632 1.59 -27.81 9.88
C SER A 632 1.95 -28.92 8.90
N GLY A 633 1.82 -30.17 9.33
CA GLY A 633 2.21 -31.36 8.56
C GLY A 633 3.55 -31.92 9.00
N ALA A 634 3.63 -33.24 9.14
CA ALA A 634 4.78 -33.93 9.73
C ALA A 634 6.13 -33.52 9.12
N ASP A 635 6.24 -33.53 7.79
CA ASP A 635 7.49 -33.25 7.08
C ASP A 635 7.97 -31.80 7.27
N GLN A 636 7.03 -30.85 7.34
CA GLN A 636 7.35 -29.45 7.60
C GLN A 636 7.74 -29.24 9.06
N VAL A 637 7.04 -29.89 9.98
CA VAL A 637 7.31 -29.82 11.42
C VAL A 637 8.66 -30.45 11.75
N GLU A 638 9.04 -31.56 11.09
CA GLU A 638 10.39 -32.15 11.19
C GLU A 638 11.47 -31.13 10.82
N GLN A 639 11.24 -30.35 9.75
CA GLN A 639 12.15 -29.27 9.35
C GLN A 639 12.14 -28.09 10.32
N LEU A 640 11.20 -27.97 11.24
CA LEU A 640 11.11 -26.85 12.20
C LEU A 640 11.52 -27.27 13.62
N LEU A 641 11.92 -28.53 13.83
CA LEU A 641 12.26 -29.06 15.15
C LEU A 641 13.31 -28.24 15.90
N GLU A 642 14.29 -27.68 15.18
CA GLU A 642 15.32 -26.84 15.79
C GLU A 642 14.78 -25.53 16.37
N PHE A 643 13.62 -25.06 15.91
CA PHE A 643 12.97 -23.85 16.43
C PHE A 643 12.20 -24.12 17.74
N ALA A 644 11.90 -25.39 18.05
CA ALA A 644 11.31 -25.72 19.33
C ALA A 644 12.37 -25.72 20.45
N PRO A 645 11.96 -25.37 21.70
CA PRO A 645 12.79 -25.55 22.87
C PRO A 645 13.32 -26.98 22.94
N GLU A 646 14.57 -27.15 23.37
CA GLU A 646 15.20 -28.48 23.44
C GLU A 646 14.38 -29.47 24.27
N SER A 647 13.79 -29.02 25.38
CA SER A 647 12.91 -29.82 26.24
C SER A 647 11.62 -30.30 25.55
N ALA A 648 11.20 -29.66 24.45
CA ALA A 648 10.02 -30.01 23.67
C ALA A 648 10.31 -30.94 22.48
N ARG A 649 11.54 -30.92 21.93
CA ARG A 649 11.89 -31.65 20.70
C ARG A 649 11.56 -33.14 20.77
N GLY A 650 11.91 -33.82 21.86
CA GLY A 650 11.61 -35.24 22.05
C GLY A 650 10.10 -35.56 22.03
N ARG A 651 9.28 -34.68 22.63
CA ARG A 651 7.81 -34.82 22.62
C ARG A 651 7.22 -34.60 21.23
N ILE A 652 7.75 -33.65 20.48
CA ILE A 652 7.32 -33.37 19.11
C ILE A 652 7.68 -34.55 18.19
N VAL A 653 8.91 -35.05 18.25
CA VAL A 653 9.36 -36.23 17.49
C VAL A 653 8.51 -37.47 17.81
N ALA A 654 8.27 -37.75 19.09
CA ALA A 654 7.41 -38.86 19.50
C ALA A 654 5.98 -38.70 18.99
N SER A 655 5.46 -37.47 18.90
CA SER A 655 4.13 -37.20 18.35
C SER A 655 4.07 -37.44 16.84
N ILE A 656 5.08 -37.00 16.10
CA ILE A 656 5.19 -37.21 14.66
C ILE A 656 5.24 -38.71 14.34
N ALA A 657 6.05 -39.48 15.08
CA ALA A 657 6.17 -40.92 14.92
C ALA A 657 4.86 -41.71 15.16
N ARG A 658 3.93 -41.16 15.96
CA ARG A 658 2.61 -41.78 16.22
C ARG A 658 1.59 -41.56 15.10
N GLN A 659 1.89 -40.71 14.12
CA GLN A 659 0.97 -40.45 13.01
C GLN A 659 0.97 -41.64 12.03
N ARG A 660 -0.09 -42.47 12.10
CA ARG A 660 -0.27 -43.65 11.22
C ARG A 660 -0.35 -43.31 9.72
N LYS A 661 -0.68 -42.07 9.37
CA LYS A 661 -0.62 -41.52 8.01
C LYS A 661 0.02 -40.14 8.11
N ARG A 662 1.09 -39.88 7.34
CA ARG A 662 1.58 -38.52 7.07
C ARG A 662 0.55 -37.83 6.18
N ILE A 663 -0.54 -37.33 6.77
CA ILE A 663 -1.63 -36.70 6.04
C ILE A 663 -1.08 -35.41 5.42
N ALA A 664 -1.11 -35.32 4.10
CA ALA A 664 -0.77 -34.10 3.39
C ALA A 664 -1.75 -32.98 3.84
N PRO A 665 -1.25 -31.82 4.30
CA PRO A 665 -2.10 -30.72 4.74
C PRO A 665 -3.07 -30.27 3.64
N THR A 666 -4.33 -30.06 4.03
CA THR A 666 -5.41 -29.64 3.14
C THR A 666 -5.22 -28.19 2.72
N GLY A 667 -4.58 -27.94 1.57
CA GLY A 667 -4.43 -26.58 1.06
C GLY A 667 -3.25 -26.37 0.12
N TYR A 668 -2.24 -27.23 0.17
CA TYR A 668 -1.12 -27.19 -0.77
C TYR A 668 -0.66 -28.59 -1.20
N ARG A 669 0.09 -28.66 -2.31
CA ARG A 669 0.75 -29.88 -2.81
C ARG A 669 2.12 -29.54 -3.34
N PHE A 670 3.15 -30.28 -2.94
CA PHE A 670 4.47 -30.16 -3.55
C PHE A 670 4.45 -30.68 -5.00
N ALA A 671 5.20 -30.04 -5.90
CA ALA A 671 5.40 -30.46 -7.28
C ALA A 671 6.88 -30.29 -7.66
N GLY A 672 7.64 -31.38 -7.54
CA GLY A 672 9.10 -31.34 -7.67
C GLY A 672 9.78 -30.70 -6.46
N ALA A 673 11.06 -30.36 -6.59
CA ALA A 673 11.87 -29.88 -5.47
C ALA A 673 11.61 -28.42 -5.09
N ASN A 674 11.25 -27.57 -6.06
CA ASN A 674 11.20 -26.11 -5.91
C ASN A 674 9.81 -25.51 -6.22
N THR A 675 8.75 -26.30 -6.09
CA THR A 675 7.37 -25.82 -6.32
C THR A 675 6.40 -26.39 -5.30
N ALA A 676 5.52 -25.52 -4.81
CA ALA A 676 4.26 -25.94 -4.24
C ALA A 676 3.11 -25.34 -5.04
N TRP A 677 1.98 -26.01 -5.04
CA TRP A 677 0.72 -25.48 -5.54
C TRP A 677 -0.19 -25.23 -4.36
N VAL A 678 -0.83 -24.07 -4.30
CA VAL A 678 -1.82 -23.72 -3.27
C VAL A 678 -3.20 -23.64 -3.89
N ARG A 679 -4.19 -24.21 -3.21
CA ARG A 679 -5.56 -24.27 -3.71
C ARG A 679 -6.27 -22.93 -3.49
N VAL A 680 -7.00 -22.46 -4.49
CA VAL A 680 -7.93 -21.33 -4.34
C VAL A 680 -9.03 -21.72 -3.34
N ALA A 681 -9.36 -20.80 -2.44
CA ALA A 681 -10.37 -20.97 -1.40
C ALA A 681 -11.63 -20.19 -1.69
N ALA A 682 -11.49 -18.99 -2.23
CA ALA A 682 -12.56 -18.09 -2.66
C ALA A 682 -11.97 -17.07 -3.64
N VAL A 683 -12.82 -16.49 -4.48
CA VAL A 683 -12.55 -15.37 -5.37
C VAL A 683 -13.55 -14.28 -5.05
#